data_AF-A0A5C6NM71-F1
#
_entry.id   AF-A0A5C6NM71-F1
#
_cell.length_a   1.000
_cell.length_b   1.000
_cell.length_c   1.000
_cell.angle_alpha   90.00
_cell.angle_beta   90.00
_cell.angle_gamma   90.00
#
_symmetry.space_group_name_H-M   'P 1'
#
loop_
_entity.id
_entity.type
_entity.pdbx_description
1 polymer ?
#
loop_
_entity_poly.entity_id
_entity_poly.type
_entity_poly.pdbx_seq_one_letter_code
_entity_poly.pdbx_strand_id
1 'polypeptide(L)'
;MSPLPTEFPSWTFSHEDTLSFSLFEVKKTFGSSFNVSFFLRSLKLDGLLFQLRRPTDREGQVYFSVYLGMGRIFVSSLPNGASLSAPVFVTTGEQKLLRIEVQKNQVIFEHAGLRYRIGRIPEVSVNNGDQAFIGGLPGNLDSDMWGGHYKGCLQDFRLNSVHLDMEAWDISGEEELNLASDTALIRVGCISDDTCKMEPCLNGGECSVTFNDFTCSCPEEFTGKTCETRVWCVSDPCVNGGRCVDLPDGYECLNNATFENDPLLYSSGGSVTHPVTDIYVELRTRSENAVILRAFWGSHLLLMGLLDMAVHVEIQSGNSVETVTFTGHRGVSDGKWHRVNISMSERERRSSPWLITVDGITDANSAPQHTGAVHFLKEKSAMVTVAESFTGCLGALRIGGIYLPYSKDPGAPQHSHFHLDGAADVRLGCSGAPVCDPDPCLNGGVCEDQFNRFSCICELGWEGGHCETDVDDCASQPCVHGSCRDFLAGFECLCQPGFTGPLCTEDIDDCENHACEHGGTCEDGPNAYICLCPENYRGPLCQWVYPPEQCGRDVQCANEGVCADGLWGANCTCVPGFTGSRCETEVNECQSNPCHNGGSCLDRFNMFVCECPPDYTGSTCDVNKQGRRQGVSWLMVVVPLLLLCALVMAICLTFMVLTARKKRQSEGAYSPSAQELAGARLEMDSMLKVPPEERLI
;
A
#
# COMPACT_ATOMS: atom_id res chain seq x y z
N MET A 1 -35.09 60.27 8.47
CA MET A 1 -33.78 60.62 9.05
C MET A 1 -32.85 59.48 8.68
N SER A 2 -32.31 59.55 7.47
CA SER A 2 -31.41 58.52 6.91
C SER A 2 -30.04 58.72 7.57
N PRO A 3 -29.33 57.65 7.98
CA PRO A 3 -27.99 57.81 8.49
C PRO A 3 -27.10 58.35 7.37
N LEU A 4 -26.35 59.42 7.66
CA LEU A 4 -25.30 59.96 6.79
C LEU A 4 -24.34 58.81 6.41
N PRO A 5 -23.91 58.69 5.14
CA PRO A 5 -22.89 57.70 4.80
C PRO A 5 -21.57 58.09 5.48
N THR A 6 -20.97 57.16 6.21
CA THR A 6 -19.66 57.31 6.87
C THR A 6 -18.48 57.19 5.89
N GLU A 7 -18.74 57.13 4.58
CA GLU A 7 -17.75 56.88 3.52
C GLU A 7 -17.97 57.83 2.33
N PHE A 8 -16.88 58.34 1.75
CA PHE A 8 -16.87 59.18 0.53
C PHE A 8 -17.40 58.42 -0.69
N PRO A 9 -17.96 59.09 -1.72
CA PRO A 9 -18.41 58.40 -2.92
C PRO A 9 -17.25 57.84 -3.72
N SER A 10 -17.47 56.70 -4.37
CA SER A 10 -16.66 56.30 -5.52
C SER A 10 -17.17 56.94 -6.80
N TRP A 11 -16.28 57.21 -7.74
CA TRP A 11 -16.56 57.81 -9.03
C TRP A 11 -16.07 56.91 -10.16
N THR A 12 -16.93 56.63 -11.14
CA THR A 12 -16.60 55.83 -12.33
C THR A 12 -16.10 56.73 -13.44
N PHE A 13 -14.91 56.44 -13.95
CA PHE A 13 -14.28 57.10 -15.10
C PHE A 13 -14.31 56.18 -16.32
N SER A 14 -14.60 56.78 -17.47
CA SER A 14 -14.60 56.16 -18.79
C SER A 14 -15.60 55.00 -18.91
N HIS A 15 -16.78 55.18 -18.31
CA HIS A 15 -17.92 54.27 -18.43
C HIS A 15 -18.37 54.21 -19.90
N GLU A 16 -18.53 53.00 -20.44
CA GLU A 16 -18.82 52.73 -21.86
C GLU A 16 -17.81 53.41 -22.81
N ASP A 17 -16.53 53.39 -22.44
CA ASP A 17 -15.39 53.95 -23.19
C ASP A 17 -15.52 55.46 -23.52
N THR A 18 -16.25 56.19 -22.68
CA THR A 18 -16.36 57.65 -22.78
C THR A 18 -15.07 58.36 -22.34
N LEU A 19 -14.80 59.56 -22.88
CA LEU A 19 -13.66 60.38 -22.43
C LEU A 19 -14.03 61.08 -21.11
N SER A 20 -13.56 60.54 -19.99
CA SER A 20 -13.81 61.11 -18.66
C SER A 20 -12.57 61.79 -18.08
N PHE A 21 -12.77 62.91 -17.39
CA PHE A 21 -11.74 63.57 -16.59
C PHE A 21 -12.38 64.50 -15.56
N SER A 22 -11.61 64.86 -14.53
CA SER A 22 -11.92 65.92 -13.59
C SER A 22 -10.72 66.83 -13.36
N LEU A 23 -10.97 68.13 -13.33
CA LEU A 23 -9.98 69.18 -13.12
C LEU A 23 -10.18 69.84 -11.75
N PHE A 24 -9.08 70.03 -11.02
CA PHE A 24 -9.03 70.74 -9.76
C PHE A 24 -7.99 71.85 -9.82
N GLU A 25 -8.32 73.01 -9.25
CA GLU A 25 -7.33 74.04 -8.95
C GLU A 25 -6.76 73.84 -7.56
N VAL A 26 -5.44 73.72 -7.45
CA VAL A 26 -4.74 73.56 -6.17
C VAL A 26 -4.80 74.87 -5.40
N LYS A 27 -5.50 74.91 -4.25
CA LYS A 27 -5.70 76.12 -3.44
C LYS A 27 -4.58 76.40 -2.41
N LYS A 28 -3.63 75.48 -2.23
CA LYS A 28 -2.61 75.52 -1.16
C LYS A 28 -1.25 75.07 -1.69
N THR A 29 -0.17 75.72 -1.24
CA THR A 29 1.20 75.31 -1.57
C THR A 29 1.64 74.19 -0.64
N PHE A 30 2.09 73.07 -1.21
CA PHE A 30 2.63 71.92 -0.46
C PHE A 30 4.15 71.78 -0.58
N GLY A 31 4.79 72.52 -1.50
CA GLY A 31 6.24 72.49 -1.68
C GLY A 31 6.71 71.17 -2.30
N SER A 32 7.96 70.77 -2.02
CA SER A 32 8.58 69.56 -2.58
C SER A 32 8.35 68.28 -1.77
N SER A 33 7.45 68.31 -0.79
CA SER A 33 7.06 67.11 -0.04
C SER A 33 5.53 67.01 0.01
N PHE A 34 4.99 66.04 -0.73
CA PHE A 34 3.55 65.83 -0.83
C PHE A 34 3.22 64.35 -1.03
N ASN A 35 1.97 63.97 -0.76
CA ASN A 35 1.47 62.65 -1.06
C ASN A 35 0.17 62.71 -1.88
N VAL A 36 -0.08 61.64 -2.62
CA VAL A 36 -1.30 61.39 -3.37
C VAL A 36 -1.84 60.04 -2.90
N SER A 37 -3.08 59.97 -2.45
CA SER A 37 -3.71 58.71 -2.02
C SER A 37 -5.11 58.58 -2.57
N PHE A 38 -5.51 57.35 -2.91
CA PHE A 38 -6.83 57.04 -3.45
C PHE A 38 -7.10 55.54 -3.37
N PHE A 39 -8.38 55.17 -3.33
CA PHE A 39 -8.82 53.82 -3.66
C PHE A 39 -9.00 53.69 -5.16
N LEU A 40 -8.52 52.57 -5.72
CA LEU A 40 -8.60 52.24 -7.14
C LEU A 40 -9.28 50.88 -7.32
N ARG A 41 -10.18 50.79 -8.31
CA ARG A 41 -10.71 49.52 -8.82
C ARG A 41 -10.72 49.53 -10.35
N SER A 42 -9.94 48.68 -11.00
CA SER A 42 -9.87 48.57 -12.47
C SER A 42 -9.43 47.18 -12.93
N LEU A 43 -9.85 46.76 -14.13
CA LEU A 43 -9.28 45.65 -14.89
C LEU A 43 -8.44 46.12 -16.09
N LYS A 44 -8.43 47.43 -16.38
CA LYS A 44 -7.69 48.00 -17.52
C LYS A 44 -6.23 48.15 -17.13
N LEU A 45 -5.32 47.58 -17.94
CA LEU A 45 -3.88 47.53 -17.64
C LEU A 45 -3.17 48.88 -17.72
N ASP A 46 -3.69 49.80 -18.53
CA ASP A 46 -3.03 51.07 -18.84
C ASP A 46 -4.04 52.23 -18.75
N GLY A 47 -3.56 53.44 -18.39
CA GLY A 47 -4.38 54.65 -18.33
C GLY A 47 -3.93 55.68 -17.30
N LEU A 48 -4.14 56.96 -17.60
CA LEU A 48 -3.74 58.11 -16.79
C LEU A 48 -4.63 58.27 -15.55
N LEU A 49 -4.05 58.13 -14.36
CA LEU A 49 -4.76 58.27 -13.09
C LEU A 49 -4.77 59.72 -12.58
N PHE A 50 -3.60 60.36 -12.58
CA PHE A 50 -3.42 61.68 -11.98
C PHE A 50 -2.29 62.45 -12.64
N GLN A 51 -2.49 63.74 -12.88
CA GLN A 51 -1.48 64.59 -13.49
C GLN A 51 -1.51 66.00 -12.91
N LEU A 52 -0.34 66.51 -12.52
CA LEU A 52 -0.15 67.89 -12.12
C LEU A 52 0.46 68.70 -13.27
N ARG A 53 -0.15 69.85 -13.52
CA ARG A 53 0.26 70.81 -14.53
C ARG A 53 0.41 72.20 -13.93
N ARG A 54 1.44 72.91 -14.35
CA ARG A 54 1.58 74.34 -14.06
C ARG A 54 0.88 75.14 -15.16
N PRO A 55 -0.07 76.02 -14.85
CA PRO A 55 -0.75 76.81 -15.87
C PRO A 55 0.24 77.68 -16.65
N THR A 56 0.22 77.55 -17.97
CA THR A 56 0.96 78.36 -18.95
C THR A 56 0.00 78.70 -20.10
N ASP A 57 0.30 79.72 -20.91
CA ASP A 57 -0.66 80.37 -21.82
C ASP A 57 -1.33 79.48 -22.91
N ARG A 58 -1.03 78.17 -23.02
CA ARG A 58 -1.67 77.29 -24.03
C ARG A 58 -2.11 75.90 -23.56
N GLU A 59 -1.30 75.14 -22.80
CA GLU A 59 -1.62 73.72 -22.46
C GLU A 59 -1.21 73.28 -21.04
N GLY A 60 -0.54 74.16 -20.28
CA GLY A 60 0.04 73.84 -18.97
C GLY A 60 1.22 72.87 -19.05
N GLN A 61 2.30 73.14 -18.30
CA GLN A 61 3.48 72.26 -18.29
C GLN A 61 3.27 71.09 -17.32
N VAL A 62 3.28 69.86 -17.83
CA VAL A 62 3.26 68.64 -17.01
C VAL A 62 4.57 68.53 -16.22
N TYR A 63 4.46 68.32 -14.91
CA TYR A 63 5.63 68.12 -14.05
C TYR A 63 5.54 66.90 -13.12
N PHE A 64 4.37 66.26 -13.03
CA PHE A 64 4.18 65.04 -12.25
C PHE A 64 2.99 64.26 -12.80
N SER A 65 3.13 62.94 -12.94
CA SER A 65 2.09 62.04 -13.45
C SER A 65 2.13 60.70 -12.71
N VAL A 66 0.95 60.19 -12.40
CA VAL A 66 0.70 58.84 -11.90
C VAL A 66 -0.24 58.15 -12.88
N TYR A 67 0.11 56.96 -13.34
CA TYR A 67 -0.64 56.25 -14.36
C TYR A 67 -0.49 54.74 -14.21
N LEU A 68 -1.40 53.99 -14.84
CA LEU A 68 -1.31 52.55 -14.97
C LEU A 68 -0.47 52.21 -16.20
N GLY A 69 0.45 51.25 -16.03
CA GLY A 69 1.21 50.65 -17.11
C GLY A 69 1.37 49.16 -16.84
N MET A 70 0.97 48.31 -17.79
CA MET A 70 1.03 46.84 -17.64
C MET A 70 0.43 46.34 -16.31
N GLY A 71 -0.64 46.99 -15.85
CA GLY A 71 -1.38 46.71 -14.61
C GLY A 71 -0.71 47.12 -13.30
N ARG A 72 0.37 47.91 -13.36
CA ARG A 72 1.09 48.46 -12.19
C ARG A 72 1.04 49.98 -12.17
N ILE A 73 1.30 50.57 -11.00
CA ILE A 73 1.42 52.03 -10.87
C ILE A 73 2.78 52.49 -11.37
N PHE A 74 2.76 53.47 -12.26
CA PHE A 74 3.92 54.20 -12.73
C PHE A 74 3.88 55.66 -12.27
N VAL A 75 5.05 56.20 -11.96
CA VAL A 75 5.24 57.62 -11.57
C VAL A 75 6.31 58.24 -12.47
N SER A 76 6.02 59.40 -13.05
CA SER A 76 7.00 60.17 -13.84
C SER A 76 6.88 61.68 -13.59
N SER A 77 7.99 62.41 -13.73
CA SER A 77 8.02 63.87 -13.58
C SER A 77 8.05 64.62 -14.93
N LEU A 78 8.40 63.93 -16.01
CA LEU A 78 8.47 64.48 -17.35
C LEU A 78 7.82 63.50 -18.32
N PRO A 79 7.15 63.99 -19.38
CA PRO A 79 6.54 63.15 -20.41
C PRO A 79 7.52 62.09 -20.95
N ASN A 80 8.74 62.47 -21.31
CA ASN A 80 9.75 61.58 -21.89
C ASN A 80 10.85 61.15 -20.90
N GLY A 81 10.60 61.30 -19.60
CA GLY A 81 11.55 60.92 -18.56
C GLY A 81 11.50 59.44 -18.22
N ALA A 82 12.55 58.93 -17.55
CA ALA A 82 12.48 57.61 -16.94
C ALA A 82 11.34 57.56 -15.92
N SER A 83 10.48 56.53 -16.03
CA SER A 83 9.37 56.31 -15.12
C SER A 83 9.75 55.30 -14.03
N LEU A 84 9.16 55.46 -12.85
CA LEU A 84 9.32 54.57 -11.72
C LEU A 84 8.12 53.63 -11.66
N SER A 85 8.37 52.32 -11.55
CA SER A 85 7.30 51.30 -11.48
C SER A 85 7.16 50.77 -10.05
N ALA A 86 5.93 50.72 -9.55
CA ALA A 86 5.61 50.03 -8.32
C ALA A 86 5.64 48.51 -8.53
N PRO A 87 6.09 47.71 -7.55
CA PRO A 87 6.25 46.26 -7.71
C PRO A 87 4.92 45.47 -7.65
N VAL A 88 3.79 46.15 -7.41
CA VAL A 88 2.49 45.52 -7.14
C VAL A 88 1.55 45.69 -8.33
N PHE A 89 0.86 44.61 -8.69
CA PHE A 89 -0.21 44.62 -9.68
C PHE A 89 -1.52 45.11 -9.02
N VAL A 90 -2.12 46.15 -9.58
CA VAL A 90 -3.27 46.85 -8.96
C VAL A 90 -4.57 46.70 -9.77
N THR A 91 -4.48 46.26 -11.03
CA THR A 91 -5.62 46.16 -11.95
C THR A 91 -6.30 44.78 -11.86
N THR A 92 -6.72 44.43 -10.65
CA THR A 92 -7.29 43.11 -10.30
C THR A 92 -8.82 43.08 -10.33
N GLY A 93 -9.47 44.22 -10.53
CA GLY A 93 -10.92 44.35 -10.38
C GLY A 93 -11.40 44.43 -8.92
N GLU A 94 -10.50 44.28 -7.93
CA GLU A 94 -10.77 44.56 -6.52
C GLU A 94 -10.40 46.00 -6.16
N GLN A 95 -11.04 46.55 -5.13
CA GLN A 95 -10.71 47.87 -4.62
C GLN A 95 -9.41 47.82 -3.80
N LYS A 96 -8.45 48.68 -4.13
CA LYS A 96 -7.13 48.76 -3.47
C LYS A 96 -6.85 50.19 -3.03
N LEU A 97 -6.43 50.38 -1.77
CA LEU A 97 -5.88 51.65 -1.30
C LEU A 97 -4.43 51.79 -1.76
N LEU A 98 -4.13 52.92 -2.39
CA LEU A 98 -2.82 53.26 -2.91
C LEU A 98 -2.38 54.61 -2.35
N ARG A 99 -1.10 54.73 -2.00
CA ARG A 99 -0.49 56.00 -1.59
C ARG A 99 0.87 56.17 -2.22
N ILE A 100 1.08 57.32 -2.84
CA ILE A 100 2.34 57.74 -3.44
C ILE A 100 2.84 58.94 -2.65
N GLU A 101 3.96 58.81 -1.95
CA GLU A 101 4.60 59.88 -1.20
C GLU A 101 5.87 60.33 -1.91
N VAL A 102 5.98 61.65 -2.13
CA VAL A 102 7.17 62.30 -2.68
C VAL A 102 7.85 63.08 -1.56
N GLN A 103 9.06 62.69 -1.20
CA GLN A 103 9.91 63.37 -0.22
C GLN A 103 11.10 64.00 -0.96
N LYS A 104 10.98 65.27 -1.34
CA LYS A 104 11.93 66.01 -2.20
C LYS A 104 12.09 65.36 -3.58
N ASN A 105 13.05 64.45 -3.71
CA ASN A 105 13.32 63.71 -4.94
C ASN A 105 13.03 62.22 -4.82
N GLN A 106 12.76 61.70 -3.62
CA GLN A 106 12.53 60.28 -3.39
C GLN A 106 11.04 59.96 -3.47
N VAL A 107 10.67 58.95 -4.25
CA VAL A 107 9.29 58.46 -4.35
C VAL A 107 9.14 57.17 -3.54
N ILE A 108 8.10 57.13 -2.72
CA ILE A 108 7.71 56.02 -1.87
C ILE A 108 6.29 55.62 -2.27
N PHE A 109 6.10 54.34 -2.62
CA PHE A 109 4.79 53.77 -2.88
C PHE A 109 4.37 52.94 -1.68
N GLU A 110 3.14 53.11 -1.22
CA GLU A 110 2.58 52.34 -0.11
C GLU A 110 1.34 51.59 -0.55
N HIS A 111 1.29 50.32 -0.16
CA HIS A 111 0.17 49.43 -0.44
C HIS A 111 0.09 48.34 0.63
N ALA A 112 -1.11 48.05 1.13
CA ALA A 112 -1.34 47.02 2.17
C ALA A 112 -0.42 47.13 3.40
N GLY A 113 -0.13 48.37 3.83
CA GLY A 113 0.75 48.65 4.98
C GLY A 113 2.26 48.51 4.70
N LEU A 114 2.65 48.09 3.49
CA LEU A 114 4.05 48.00 3.07
C LEU A 114 4.48 49.30 2.38
N ARG A 115 5.73 49.73 2.65
CA ARG A 115 6.31 50.96 2.10
C ARG A 115 7.49 50.61 1.19
N TYR A 116 7.37 50.92 -0.10
CA TYR A 116 8.35 50.62 -1.15
C TYR A 116 9.03 51.90 -1.63
N ARG A 117 10.36 51.97 -1.50
CA ARG A 117 11.15 53.07 -2.10
C ARG A 117 11.39 52.78 -3.58
N ILE A 118 10.51 53.26 -4.46
CA ILE A 118 10.50 52.89 -5.89
C ILE A 118 11.53 53.64 -6.73
N GLY A 119 12.08 54.77 -6.26
CA GLY A 119 13.18 55.45 -6.94
C GLY A 119 13.22 56.96 -6.68
N ARG A 120 13.96 57.67 -7.53
CA ARG A 120 14.09 59.13 -7.45
C ARG A 120 13.61 59.80 -8.73
N ILE A 121 12.98 60.95 -8.59
CA ILE A 121 12.57 61.85 -9.67
C ILE A 121 13.25 63.22 -9.50
N PRO A 122 13.39 64.03 -10.57
CA PRO A 122 13.68 65.46 -10.46
C PRO A 122 12.82 66.14 -9.39
N GLU A 123 13.38 67.12 -8.67
CA GLU A 123 12.65 67.82 -7.62
C GLU A 123 11.46 68.58 -8.23
N VAL A 124 10.26 68.25 -7.72
CA VAL A 124 8.99 68.84 -8.13
C VAL A 124 8.38 69.55 -6.93
N SER A 125 7.65 70.64 -7.17
CA SER A 125 6.97 71.40 -6.11
C SER A 125 5.54 71.72 -6.53
N VAL A 126 4.61 71.48 -5.60
CA VAL A 126 3.18 71.75 -5.79
C VAL A 126 2.85 73.11 -5.18
N ASN A 127 2.36 74.02 -6.02
CA ASN A 127 2.09 75.40 -5.66
C ASN A 127 0.60 75.73 -5.77
N ASN A 128 0.16 76.74 -5.00
CA ASN A 128 -1.14 77.34 -5.19
C ASN A 128 -1.30 77.84 -6.64
N GLY A 129 -2.43 77.49 -7.28
CA GLY A 129 -2.74 77.80 -8.67
C GLY A 129 -2.36 76.70 -9.68
N ASP A 130 -1.66 75.64 -9.26
CA ASP A 130 -1.43 74.48 -10.13
C ASP A 130 -2.74 73.75 -10.45
N GLN A 131 -2.77 73.03 -11.57
CA GLN A 131 -3.92 72.25 -12.03
C GLN A 131 -3.68 70.75 -11.77
N ALA A 132 -4.66 70.09 -11.19
CA ALA A 132 -4.67 68.66 -10.92
C ALA A 132 -5.77 67.97 -11.74
N PHE A 133 -5.37 67.11 -12.67
CA PHE A 133 -6.26 66.27 -13.47
C PHE A 133 -6.34 64.87 -12.86
N ILE A 134 -7.54 64.30 -12.77
CA ILE A 134 -7.79 62.93 -12.33
C ILE A 134 -8.56 62.19 -13.43
N GLY A 135 -8.18 60.93 -13.65
CA GLY A 135 -8.86 59.96 -14.52
C GLY A 135 -8.70 60.15 -16.02
N GLY A 136 -8.18 61.29 -16.47
CA GLY A 136 -7.96 61.59 -17.88
C GLY A 136 -7.67 63.06 -18.11
N LEU A 137 -7.70 63.47 -19.38
CA LEU A 137 -7.51 64.86 -19.81
C LEU A 137 -8.65 65.30 -20.73
N PRO A 138 -8.94 66.60 -20.87
CA PRO A 138 -9.86 67.09 -21.90
C PRO A 138 -9.35 66.75 -23.30
N GLY A 139 -10.25 66.56 -24.27
CA GLY A 139 -9.91 66.03 -25.61
C GLY A 139 -8.97 66.90 -26.46
N ASN A 140 -8.63 68.11 -26.02
CA ASN A 140 -7.59 68.94 -26.63
C ASN A 140 -6.17 68.61 -26.13
N LEU A 141 -6.03 67.78 -25.09
CA LEU A 141 -4.77 67.36 -24.50
C LEU A 141 -4.59 65.85 -24.67
N ASP A 142 -3.42 65.45 -25.13
CA ASP A 142 -3.09 64.04 -25.39
C ASP A 142 -2.72 63.29 -24.09
N SER A 143 -3.23 62.06 -23.96
CA SER A 143 -2.94 61.14 -22.85
C SER A 143 -2.35 59.79 -23.29
N ASP A 144 -2.16 59.56 -24.60
CA ASP A 144 -1.78 58.26 -25.17
C ASP A 144 -0.46 57.72 -24.58
N MET A 145 0.48 58.61 -24.27
CA MET A 145 1.77 58.21 -23.69
C MET A 145 1.67 57.60 -22.28
N TRP A 146 0.56 57.81 -21.58
CA TRP A 146 0.26 57.22 -20.28
C TRP A 146 -0.75 56.08 -20.36
N GLY A 147 -1.01 55.55 -21.57
CA GLY A 147 -1.99 54.51 -21.82
C GLY A 147 -3.40 55.03 -22.09
N GLY A 148 -3.56 56.32 -22.39
CA GLY A 148 -4.85 56.96 -22.60
C GLY A 148 -5.55 57.33 -21.30
N HIS A 149 -6.88 57.40 -21.33
CA HIS A 149 -7.69 57.73 -20.17
C HIS A 149 -7.80 56.54 -19.21
N TYR A 150 -7.91 56.82 -17.92
CA TYR A 150 -8.19 55.78 -16.95
C TYR A 150 -9.63 55.28 -17.07
N LYS A 151 -9.78 53.95 -17.01
CA LYS A 151 -11.07 53.26 -16.96
C LYS A 151 -11.19 52.50 -15.64
N GLY A 152 -12.21 52.80 -14.86
CA GLY A 152 -12.45 52.18 -13.56
C GLY A 152 -13.02 53.15 -12.53
N CYS A 153 -12.93 52.77 -11.26
CA CYS A 153 -13.45 53.55 -10.15
C CYS A 153 -12.33 54.12 -9.28
N LEU A 154 -12.45 55.41 -8.94
CA LEU A 154 -11.62 56.08 -7.95
C LEU A 154 -12.48 56.55 -6.78
N GLN A 155 -11.96 56.45 -5.56
CA GLN A 155 -12.63 56.91 -4.34
C GLN A 155 -11.60 57.49 -3.38
N ASP A 156 -12.02 58.45 -2.56
CA ASP A 156 -11.17 59.12 -1.56
C ASP A 156 -9.85 59.65 -2.12
N PHE A 157 -9.93 60.38 -3.22
CA PHE A 157 -8.75 60.94 -3.88
C PHE A 157 -8.23 62.15 -3.10
N ARG A 158 -7.01 62.07 -2.59
CA ARG A 158 -6.41 63.10 -1.75
C ARG A 158 -5.06 63.56 -2.27
N LEU A 159 -4.82 64.86 -2.14
CA LEU A 159 -3.51 65.49 -2.28
C LEU A 159 -3.11 66.07 -0.92
N ASN A 160 -2.20 65.40 -0.22
CA ASN A 160 -1.91 65.63 1.20
C ASN A 160 -3.17 65.53 2.08
N SER A 161 -3.49 66.59 2.83
CA SER A 161 -4.66 66.68 3.71
C SER A 161 -5.93 67.10 2.97
N VAL A 162 -5.83 67.46 1.69
CA VAL A 162 -6.95 68.00 0.91
C VAL A 162 -7.60 66.89 0.12
N HIS A 163 -8.89 66.70 0.34
CA HIS A 163 -9.71 65.78 -0.42
C HIS A 163 -10.19 66.44 -1.72
N LEU A 164 -9.99 65.77 -2.85
CA LEU A 164 -10.37 66.23 -4.18
C LEU A 164 -11.68 65.52 -4.58
N ASP A 165 -12.82 66.21 -4.42
CA ASP A 165 -14.14 65.63 -4.70
C ASP A 165 -14.84 66.28 -5.89
N MET A 166 -15.68 65.53 -6.59
CA MET A 166 -16.41 66.03 -7.76
C MET A 166 -17.65 66.83 -7.38
N GLU A 167 -18.30 66.48 -6.27
CA GLU A 167 -19.54 67.10 -5.80
C GLU A 167 -19.45 67.48 -4.32
N ALA A 168 -20.17 68.53 -3.93
CA ALA A 168 -20.23 68.99 -2.54
C ALA A 168 -21.11 68.05 -1.70
N TRP A 169 -20.52 67.41 -0.69
CA TRP A 169 -21.21 66.51 0.23
C TRP A 169 -21.32 67.12 1.63
N ASP A 170 -22.42 66.83 2.33
CA ASP A 170 -22.77 67.41 3.62
C ASP A 170 -21.99 66.69 4.75
N ILE A 171 -20.68 66.96 4.82
CA ILE A 171 -19.78 66.34 5.80
C ILE A 171 -19.70 67.24 7.04
N SER A 172 -20.10 66.70 8.19
CA SER A 172 -20.14 67.41 9.48
C SER A 172 -18.79 67.50 10.19
N GLY A 173 -17.67 67.66 9.48
CA GLY A 173 -16.31 67.53 10.05
C GLY A 173 -15.26 68.49 9.48
N GLU A 174 -14.20 68.73 10.26
CA GLU A 174 -13.07 69.65 10.04
C GLU A 174 -12.15 69.33 8.82
N GLU A 175 -12.61 68.55 7.83
CA GLU A 175 -11.79 68.15 6.67
C GLU A 175 -11.74 69.22 5.56
N GLU A 176 -10.54 69.51 5.02
CA GLU A 176 -10.34 70.45 3.91
C GLU A 176 -10.78 69.82 2.57
N LEU A 177 -11.95 70.23 2.05
CA LEU A 177 -12.51 69.79 0.77
C LEU A 177 -12.14 70.76 -0.38
N ASN A 178 -11.73 70.23 -1.54
CA ASN A 178 -11.55 70.99 -2.78
C ASN A 178 -12.41 70.39 -3.89
N LEU A 179 -13.33 71.19 -4.43
CA LEU A 179 -14.28 70.75 -5.45
C LEU A 179 -13.69 70.89 -6.85
N ALA A 180 -14.08 69.98 -7.75
CA ALA A 180 -13.69 70.04 -9.15
C ALA A 180 -14.17 71.35 -9.80
N SER A 181 -13.30 72.00 -10.58
CA SER A 181 -13.64 73.17 -11.37
C SER A 181 -14.25 72.82 -12.72
N ASP A 182 -13.95 71.63 -13.24
CA ASP A 182 -14.54 71.07 -14.45
C ASP A 182 -14.55 69.54 -14.40
N THR A 183 -15.59 68.92 -14.96
CA THR A 183 -15.75 67.45 -15.00
C THR A 183 -16.44 67.05 -16.29
N ALA A 184 -16.02 65.95 -16.91
CA ALA A 184 -16.67 65.39 -18.09
C ALA A 184 -16.99 63.91 -17.89
N LEU A 185 -18.25 63.54 -18.12
CA LEU A 185 -18.75 62.16 -18.29
C LEU A 185 -18.44 61.16 -17.15
N ILE A 186 -18.18 61.66 -15.93
CA ILE A 186 -17.99 60.85 -14.72
C ILE A 186 -19.35 60.44 -14.15
N ARG A 187 -19.44 59.24 -13.54
CA ARG A 187 -20.66 58.77 -12.86
C ARG A 187 -20.42 58.52 -11.36
N VAL A 188 -21.42 58.87 -10.54
CA VAL A 188 -21.45 58.55 -9.10
C VAL A 188 -21.59 57.03 -8.92
N GLY A 189 -20.85 56.47 -7.96
CA GLY A 189 -20.80 55.04 -7.70
C GLY A 189 -19.72 54.34 -8.54
N CYS A 190 -19.48 53.07 -8.22
CA CYS A 190 -18.56 52.22 -8.97
C CYS A 190 -19.35 51.28 -9.88
N ILE A 191 -19.55 51.72 -11.12
CA ILE A 191 -20.44 51.13 -12.11
C ILE A 191 -19.61 50.41 -13.17
N SER A 192 -20.04 49.20 -13.54
CA SER A 192 -19.46 48.43 -14.63
C SER A 192 -20.13 48.78 -15.96
N ASP A 193 -19.38 48.67 -17.05
CA ASP A 193 -19.94 48.63 -18.41
C ASP A 193 -20.89 47.42 -18.59
N ASP A 194 -21.84 47.55 -19.51
CA ASP A 194 -22.70 46.45 -19.95
C ASP A 194 -21.96 45.57 -20.98
N THR A 195 -21.07 44.72 -20.47
CA THR A 195 -20.27 43.79 -21.28
C THR A 195 -21.11 42.69 -21.95
N CYS A 196 -22.34 42.46 -21.48
CA CYS A 196 -23.26 41.48 -22.07
C CYS A 196 -24.04 42.03 -23.27
N LYS A 197 -24.01 43.34 -23.52
CA LYS A 197 -24.68 44.01 -24.65
C LYS A 197 -24.31 43.46 -26.03
N MET A 198 -23.12 42.90 -26.18
CA MET A 198 -22.64 42.30 -27.43
C MET A 198 -23.00 40.80 -27.57
N GLU A 199 -23.76 40.25 -26.63
CA GLU A 199 -24.14 38.83 -26.57
C GLU A 199 -22.93 37.88 -26.71
N PRO A 200 -21.90 38.00 -25.83
CA PRO A 200 -20.67 37.25 -26.00
C PRO A 200 -20.81 35.73 -25.75
N CYS A 201 -21.87 35.30 -25.07
CA CYS A 201 -22.12 33.89 -24.77
C CYS A 201 -22.82 33.20 -25.95
N LEU A 202 -22.15 32.22 -26.54
CA LEU A 202 -22.64 31.44 -27.67
C LEU A 202 -23.51 30.27 -27.21
N ASN A 203 -24.12 29.57 -28.16
CA ASN A 203 -24.83 28.30 -27.97
C ASN A 203 -25.92 28.33 -26.88
N GLY A 204 -26.56 29.48 -26.67
CA GLY A 204 -27.62 29.65 -25.67
C GLY A 204 -27.13 29.82 -24.24
N GLY A 205 -25.83 30.12 -24.03
CA GLY A 205 -25.28 30.45 -22.73
C GLY A 205 -25.86 31.76 -22.15
N GLU A 206 -26.07 31.80 -20.84
CA GLU A 206 -26.59 32.97 -20.14
C GLU A 206 -25.43 33.91 -19.72
N CYS A 207 -25.50 35.17 -20.14
CA CYS A 207 -24.47 36.17 -19.84
C CYS A 207 -24.76 36.90 -18.53
N SER A 208 -23.74 37.01 -17.68
CA SER A 208 -23.75 37.84 -16.48
C SER A 208 -22.61 38.86 -16.52
N VAL A 209 -22.95 40.13 -16.29
CA VAL A 209 -21.96 41.23 -16.24
C VAL A 209 -21.17 41.11 -14.94
N THR A 210 -19.84 41.06 -15.05
CA THR A 210 -18.91 41.27 -13.94
C THR A 210 -18.24 42.65 -14.12
N PHE A 211 -17.38 43.08 -13.19
CA PHE A 211 -16.83 44.44 -13.24
C PHE A 211 -15.91 44.66 -14.46
N ASN A 212 -16.42 45.32 -15.52
CA ASN A 212 -15.78 45.53 -16.82
C ASN A 212 -15.32 44.22 -17.50
N ASP A 213 -15.96 43.09 -17.19
CA ASP A 213 -15.81 41.79 -17.85
C ASP A 213 -17.17 41.06 -17.82
N PHE A 214 -17.25 39.82 -18.32
CA PHE A 214 -18.48 39.02 -18.28
C PHE A 214 -18.18 37.58 -17.87
N THR A 215 -19.22 36.85 -17.49
CA THR A 215 -19.16 35.40 -17.27
C THR A 215 -20.36 34.73 -17.93
N CYS A 216 -20.10 33.68 -18.70
CA CYS A 216 -21.13 32.88 -19.35
C CYS A 216 -21.44 31.63 -18.54
N SER A 217 -22.73 31.40 -18.29
CA SER A 217 -23.23 30.13 -17.76
C SER A 217 -23.62 29.25 -18.95
N CYS A 218 -22.81 28.24 -19.23
CA CYS A 218 -22.97 27.39 -20.41
C CYS A 218 -23.94 26.22 -20.17
N PRO A 219 -24.71 25.79 -21.19
CA PRO A 219 -25.41 24.50 -21.17
C PRO A 219 -24.44 23.33 -20.97
N GLU A 220 -24.92 22.18 -20.49
CA GLU A 220 -24.06 21.02 -20.18
C GLU A 220 -23.29 20.48 -21.40
N GLU A 221 -23.80 20.71 -22.61
CA GLU A 221 -23.16 20.32 -23.86
C GLU A 221 -22.06 21.29 -24.33
N PHE A 222 -21.80 22.38 -23.59
CA PHE A 222 -20.82 23.39 -23.98
C PHE A 222 -19.95 23.89 -22.81
N THR A 223 -18.74 24.33 -23.15
CA THR A 223 -17.76 24.86 -22.21
C THR A 223 -16.92 25.97 -22.88
N GLY A 224 -16.03 26.60 -22.12
CA GLY A 224 -15.23 27.76 -22.54
C GLY A 224 -15.77 29.09 -22.01
N LYS A 225 -15.01 30.18 -22.20
CA LYS A 225 -15.38 31.52 -21.67
C LYS A 225 -16.67 32.04 -22.32
N THR A 226 -16.91 31.65 -23.55
CA THR A 226 -18.04 32.07 -24.38
C THR A 226 -18.96 30.90 -24.77
N CYS A 227 -18.85 29.76 -24.10
CA CYS A 227 -19.60 28.53 -24.44
C CYS A 227 -19.37 28.06 -25.88
N GLU A 228 -18.18 28.31 -26.42
CA GLU A 228 -17.80 28.03 -27.80
C GLU A 228 -17.42 26.57 -28.05
N THR A 229 -16.96 25.86 -27.00
CA THR A 229 -16.44 24.50 -27.13
C THR A 229 -17.52 23.50 -26.80
N ARG A 230 -17.80 22.56 -27.69
CA ARG A 230 -18.77 21.48 -27.44
C ARG A 230 -18.18 20.39 -26.54
N VAL A 231 -19.01 19.86 -25.64
CA VAL A 231 -18.74 18.71 -24.79
C VAL A 231 -19.55 17.52 -25.33
N TRP A 232 -18.86 16.55 -25.92
CA TRP A 232 -19.43 15.37 -26.57
C TRP A 232 -19.71 14.25 -25.58
N CYS A 233 -18.85 14.06 -24.58
CA CYS A 233 -18.98 12.92 -23.65
C CYS A 233 -20.15 13.03 -22.67
N VAL A 234 -20.83 14.18 -22.61
CA VAL A 234 -22.03 14.36 -21.78
C VAL A 234 -23.17 13.40 -22.19
N SER A 235 -23.24 13.00 -23.46
CA SER A 235 -24.26 12.07 -23.96
C SER A 235 -23.85 10.60 -23.87
N ASP A 236 -22.70 10.28 -23.26
CA ASP A 236 -22.09 8.95 -23.22
C ASP A 236 -22.14 8.22 -24.58
N PRO A 237 -21.51 8.77 -25.63
CA PRO A 237 -21.65 8.25 -26.98
C PRO A 237 -20.96 6.90 -27.22
N CYS A 238 -20.12 6.44 -26.27
CA CYS A 238 -19.29 5.26 -26.45
C CYS A 238 -20.04 3.96 -26.23
N VAL A 239 -20.01 3.08 -27.22
CA VAL A 239 -20.57 1.73 -27.14
C VAL A 239 -19.59 0.73 -26.52
N ASN A 240 -20.07 -0.44 -26.11
CA ASN A 240 -19.27 -1.55 -25.57
C ASN A 240 -18.45 -1.26 -24.30
N GLY A 241 -18.88 -0.28 -23.49
CA GLY A 241 -18.21 0.07 -22.23
C GLY A 241 -16.91 0.85 -22.40
N GLY A 242 -16.68 1.44 -23.58
CA GLY A 242 -15.57 2.34 -23.82
C GLY A 242 -15.68 3.62 -23.00
N ARG A 243 -14.55 4.13 -22.51
CA ARG A 243 -14.50 5.40 -21.80
C ARG A 243 -14.41 6.55 -22.81
N CYS A 244 -15.41 7.44 -22.78
CA CYS A 244 -15.41 8.64 -23.61
C CYS A 244 -14.37 9.66 -23.13
N VAL A 245 -13.64 10.24 -24.08
CA VAL A 245 -12.75 11.39 -23.87
C VAL A 245 -13.06 12.47 -24.89
N ASP A 246 -13.32 13.68 -24.41
CA ASP A 246 -13.58 14.85 -25.26
C ASP A 246 -12.32 15.35 -25.96
N LEU A 247 -12.46 15.65 -27.24
CA LEU A 247 -11.47 16.30 -28.09
C LEU A 247 -12.02 17.62 -28.64
N PRO A 248 -11.17 18.58 -29.04
CA PRO A 248 -11.62 19.85 -29.60
C PRO A 248 -12.53 19.69 -30.84
N ASP A 249 -12.32 18.67 -31.65
CA ASP A 249 -13.07 18.39 -32.88
C ASP A 249 -14.02 17.19 -32.76
N GLY A 250 -14.11 16.51 -31.61
CA GLY A 250 -14.91 15.30 -31.43
C GLY A 250 -14.73 14.58 -30.10
N TYR A 251 -14.81 13.26 -30.11
CA TYR A 251 -14.54 12.40 -28.95
C TYR A 251 -13.88 11.11 -29.39
N GLU A 252 -13.20 10.43 -28.47
CA GLU A 252 -12.66 9.09 -28.66
C GLU A 252 -13.17 8.13 -27.58
N CYS A 253 -13.36 6.86 -27.96
CA CYS A 253 -13.84 5.82 -27.07
C CYS A 253 -12.71 4.86 -26.71
N LEU A 254 -12.10 5.09 -25.55
CA LEU A 254 -10.98 4.30 -25.07
C LEU A 254 -11.46 2.95 -24.57
N ASN A 255 -10.93 1.89 -25.17
CA ASN A 255 -11.19 0.51 -24.79
C ASN A 255 -9.89 -0.21 -24.47
N ASN A 256 -9.95 -1.13 -23.52
CA ASN A 256 -8.91 -2.15 -23.36
C ASN A 256 -9.31 -3.37 -24.18
N ALA A 257 -8.33 -4.14 -24.63
CA ALA A 257 -8.55 -5.35 -25.42
C ALA A 257 -7.54 -6.44 -25.05
N THR A 258 -7.99 -7.68 -25.08
CA THR A 258 -7.19 -8.89 -24.87
C THR A 258 -6.85 -9.50 -26.22
N PHE A 259 -5.58 -9.80 -26.44
CA PHE A 259 -5.04 -10.36 -27.66
C PHE A 259 -4.45 -11.74 -27.37
N GLU A 260 -4.79 -12.71 -28.22
CA GLU A 260 -4.25 -14.08 -28.18
C GLU A 260 -3.57 -14.41 -29.51
N ASN A 261 -2.66 -13.54 -29.95
CA ASN A 261 -2.03 -13.59 -31.28
C ASN A 261 -3.02 -13.29 -32.44
N ASP A 262 -3.94 -12.37 -32.19
CA ASP A 262 -5.01 -11.94 -33.11
C ASP A 262 -4.78 -10.49 -33.60
N PRO A 263 -4.01 -10.27 -34.68
CA PRO A 263 -3.65 -8.93 -35.10
C PRO A 263 -4.83 -8.09 -35.62
N LEU A 264 -4.78 -6.80 -35.34
CA LEU A 264 -5.68 -5.79 -35.92
C LEU A 264 -4.96 -4.99 -37.00
N LEU A 265 -5.66 -4.74 -38.11
CA LEU A 265 -5.13 -4.00 -39.25
C LEU A 265 -5.81 -2.63 -39.37
N TYR A 266 -5.00 -1.59 -39.50
CA TYR A 266 -5.43 -0.22 -39.67
C TYR A 266 -4.83 0.41 -40.93
N SER A 267 -5.55 1.36 -41.50
CA SER A 267 -5.03 2.33 -42.45
C SER A 267 -5.16 3.75 -41.92
N SER A 268 -4.20 4.61 -42.29
CA SER A 268 -4.27 6.03 -41.94
C SER A 268 -5.29 6.80 -42.78
N GLY A 269 -5.75 6.25 -43.92
CA GLY A 269 -6.67 6.93 -44.84
C GLY A 269 -6.16 8.24 -45.45
N GLY A 270 -4.92 8.65 -45.12
CA GLY A 270 -4.41 10.01 -45.34
C GLY A 270 -4.84 11.05 -44.30
N SER A 271 -5.47 10.63 -43.20
CA SER A 271 -5.96 11.48 -42.10
C SER A 271 -4.83 11.94 -41.15
N VAL A 272 -3.68 11.26 -41.19
CA VAL A 272 -2.46 11.65 -40.45
C VAL A 272 -1.72 12.74 -41.24
N THR A 273 -1.83 13.99 -40.79
CA THR A 273 -1.31 15.15 -41.53
C THR A 273 0.07 15.60 -41.06
N HIS A 274 0.47 15.24 -39.84
CA HIS A 274 1.72 15.67 -39.22
C HIS A 274 2.72 14.51 -39.08
N PRO A 275 4.04 14.78 -39.09
CA PRO A 275 5.06 13.78 -38.80
C PRO A 275 4.91 13.22 -37.38
N VAL A 276 5.06 11.90 -37.24
CA VAL A 276 4.93 11.24 -35.95
C VAL A 276 6.25 11.34 -35.18
N THR A 277 6.19 11.91 -33.98
CA THR A 277 7.35 12.13 -33.09
C THR A 277 7.24 11.38 -31.76
N ASP A 278 6.09 10.77 -31.49
CA ASP A 278 5.83 9.97 -30.31
C ASP A 278 4.88 8.80 -30.58
N ILE A 279 5.02 7.74 -29.78
CA ILE A 279 4.19 6.54 -29.76
C ILE A 279 3.92 6.22 -28.30
N TYR A 280 2.66 6.04 -27.95
CA TYR A 280 2.23 5.72 -26.59
C TYR A 280 1.47 4.40 -26.58
N VAL A 281 1.79 3.51 -25.66
CA VAL A 281 1.13 2.21 -25.50
C VAL A 281 0.96 1.90 -24.02
N GLU A 282 -0.26 1.53 -23.64
CA GLU A 282 -0.53 0.84 -22.38
C GLU A 282 -0.59 -0.66 -22.65
N LEU A 283 0.22 -1.44 -21.95
CA LEU A 283 0.28 -2.89 -22.16
C LEU A 283 0.36 -3.64 -20.84
N ARG A 284 -0.21 -4.84 -20.82
CA ARG A 284 -0.10 -5.81 -19.73
C ARG A 284 0.15 -7.19 -20.34
N THR A 285 1.29 -7.78 -20.04
CA THR A 285 1.67 -9.08 -20.62
C THR A 285 2.64 -9.86 -19.73
N ARG A 286 2.76 -11.15 -20.02
CA ARG A 286 3.85 -12.01 -19.55
C ARG A 286 4.71 -12.58 -20.68
N SER A 287 4.41 -12.21 -21.93
CA SER A 287 5.19 -12.64 -23.09
C SER A 287 6.47 -11.82 -23.17
N GLU A 288 7.60 -12.50 -23.03
CA GLU A 288 8.92 -11.84 -23.06
C GLU A 288 9.30 -11.35 -24.47
N ASN A 289 8.70 -11.94 -25.50
CA ASN A 289 8.96 -11.63 -26.91
C ASN A 289 7.63 -11.48 -27.66
N ALA A 290 7.41 -10.34 -28.33
CA ALA A 290 6.17 -10.06 -29.07
C ALA A 290 6.35 -8.86 -30.03
N VAL A 291 5.57 -8.82 -31.11
CA VAL A 291 5.40 -7.63 -31.96
C VAL A 291 4.09 -6.95 -31.59
N ILE A 292 4.18 -5.73 -31.06
CA ILE A 292 3.04 -4.96 -30.57
C ILE A 292 2.51 -4.03 -31.66
N LEU A 293 3.40 -3.33 -32.35
CA LEU A 293 3.05 -2.38 -33.39
C LEU A 293 4.02 -2.52 -34.55
N ARG A 294 3.47 -2.65 -35.76
CA ARG A 294 4.22 -2.67 -37.00
C ARG A 294 3.55 -1.75 -38.00
N ALA A 295 4.20 -0.66 -38.37
CA ALA A 295 3.76 0.23 -39.43
C ALA A 295 4.76 0.21 -40.58
N PHE A 296 4.27 0.14 -41.82
CA PHE A 296 5.15 0.10 -42.99
C PHE A 296 4.53 0.76 -44.22
N TRP A 297 5.41 1.24 -45.09
CA TRP A 297 5.06 1.76 -46.41
C TRP A 297 6.28 1.66 -47.34
N GLY A 298 6.19 0.85 -48.41
CA GLY A 298 7.33 0.59 -49.28
C GLY A 298 8.50 -0.03 -48.52
N SER A 299 9.65 0.65 -48.47
CA SER A 299 10.83 0.28 -47.68
C SER A 299 10.91 0.93 -46.30
N HIS A 300 9.92 1.75 -45.93
CA HIS A 300 9.86 2.37 -44.61
C HIS A 300 9.20 1.41 -43.62
N LEU A 301 9.78 1.33 -42.41
CA LEU A 301 9.31 0.45 -41.34
C LEU A 301 9.39 1.19 -39.99
N LEU A 302 8.38 1.01 -39.17
CA LEU A 302 8.38 1.30 -37.75
C LEU A 302 7.90 0.02 -37.07
N LEU A 303 8.73 -0.54 -36.20
CA LEU A 303 8.42 -1.72 -35.42
C LEU A 303 8.64 -1.40 -33.94
N MET A 304 7.66 -1.78 -33.12
CA MET A 304 7.75 -1.75 -31.67
C MET A 304 7.27 -3.11 -31.15
N GLY A 305 8.06 -3.69 -30.26
CA GLY A 305 7.79 -4.99 -29.68
C GLY A 305 8.48 -5.18 -28.35
N LEU A 306 8.47 -6.42 -27.89
CA LEU A 306 9.20 -6.89 -26.73
C LEU A 306 10.30 -7.85 -27.20
N LEU A 307 11.49 -7.67 -26.65
CA LEU A 307 12.64 -8.55 -26.81
C LEU A 307 13.26 -8.77 -25.43
N ASP A 308 13.32 -10.02 -24.98
CA ASP A 308 13.83 -10.40 -23.65
C ASP A 308 13.21 -9.55 -22.52
N MET A 309 11.87 -9.47 -22.50
CA MET A 309 11.03 -8.73 -21.55
C MET A 309 11.04 -7.20 -21.69
N ALA A 310 12.00 -6.62 -22.40
CA ALA A 310 12.16 -5.17 -22.55
C ALA A 310 11.57 -4.65 -23.86
N VAL A 311 11.22 -3.36 -23.89
CA VAL A 311 10.70 -2.70 -25.10
C VAL A 311 11.80 -2.57 -26.14
N HIS A 312 11.55 -3.06 -27.35
CA HIS A 312 12.44 -3.00 -28.50
C HIS A 312 11.80 -2.21 -29.64
N VAL A 313 12.59 -1.37 -30.30
CA VAL A 313 12.10 -0.47 -31.36
C VAL A 313 13.06 -0.49 -32.55
N GLU A 314 12.49 -0.59 -33.74
CA GLU A 314 13.20 -0.45 -35.01
C GLU A 314 12.53 0.62 -35.89
N ILE A 315 13.33 1.54 -36.42
CA ILE A 315 12.87 2.61 -37.32
C ILE A 315 13.74 2.58 -38.58
N GLN A 316 13.12 2.28 -39.72
CA GLN A 316 13.74 2.34 -41.04
C GLN A 316 13.09 3.44 -41.86
N SER A 317 13.90 4.41 -42.29
CA SER A 317 13.50 5.40 -43.27
C SER A 317 13.99 4.96 -44.64
N GLY A 318 13.16 4.99 -45.68
CA GLY A 318 13.52 4.53 -47.04
C GLY A 318 14.72 5.26 -47.68
N ASN A 319 15.22 6.34 -47.07
CA ASN A 319 16.45 7.03 -47.49
C ASN A 319 17.71 6.61 -46.70
N SER A 320 17.58 5.83 -45.62
CA SER A 320 18.71 5.33 -44.82
C SER A 320 19.03 3.88 -45.19
N VAL A 321 20.33 3.59 -45.33
CA VAL A 321 20.82 2.22 -45.57
C VAL A 321 20.76 1.38 -44.29
N GLU A 322 20.89 2.04 -43.14
CA GLU A 322 20.86 1.42 -41.81
C GLU A 322 19.51 1.66 -41.11
N THR A 323 19.01 0.62 -40.46
CA THR A 323 17.84 0.66 -39.58
C THR A 323 18.28 1.12 -38.20
N VAL A 324 17.59 2.11 -37.64
CA VAL A 324 17.85 2.58 -36.29
C VAL A 324 17.15 1.65 -35.31
N THR A 325 17.92 1.00 -34.44
CA THR A 325 17.42 0.03 -33.46
C THR A 325 17.84 0.42 -32.06
N PHE A 326 16.91 0.32 -31.11
CA PHE A 326 17.17 0.60 -29.70
C PHE A 326 16.23 -0.19 -28.80
N THR A 327 16.75 -0.66 -27.68
CA THR A 327 16.03 -1.46 -26.68
C THR A 327 16.12 -0.77 -25.32
N GLY A 328 15.05 -0.84 -24.54
CA GLY A 328 15.09 -0.49 -23.12
C GLY A 328 15.72 -1.59 -22.28
N HIS A 329 15.86 -1.34 -20.97
CA HIS A 329 16.36 -2.27 -19.96
C HIS A 329 15.28 -2.64 -18.95
N ARG A 330 14.22 -1.83 -18.86
CA ARG A 330 13.09 -2.09 -17.96
C ARG A 330 12.20 -3.16 -18.59
N GLY A 331 12.09 -4.30 -17.90
CA GLY A 331 11.15 -5.34 -18.26
C GLY A 331 9.70 -4.88 -18.05
N VAL A 332 8.81 -5.23 -18.98
CA VAL A 332 7.38 -4.89 -18.96
C VAL A 332 6.48 -6.15 -19.05
N SER A 333 7.08 -7.33 -18.85
CA SER A 333 6.43 -8.65 -18.98
C SER A 333 6.09 -9.27 -17.62
N ASP A 334 5.82 -8.46 -16.60
CA ASP A 334 5.61 -8.92 -15.22
C ASP A 334 4.14 -9.25 -14.88
N GLY A 335 3.23 -9.12 -15.86
CA GLY A 335 1.80 -9.31 -15.69
C GLY A 335 1.04 -8.09 -15.13
N LYS A 336 1.70 -6.93 -14.94
CA LYS A 336 1.08 -5.66 -14.54
C LYS A 336 0.91 -4.72 -15.75
N TRP A 337 0.11 -3.68 -15.57
CA TRP A 337 -0.03 -2.62 -16.56
C TRP A 337 1.18 -1.71 -16.54
N HIS A 338 1.77 -1.49 -17.72
CA HIS A 338 2.85 -0.55 -17.95
C HIS A 338 2.44 0.49 -18.99
N ARG A 339 2.88 1.73 -18.79
CA ARG A 339 2.74 2.83 -19.75
C ARG A 339 4.06 3.07 -20.44
N VAL A 340 4.11 2.79 -21.73
CA VAL A 340 5.31 2.94 -22.56
C VAL A 340 5.12 4.14 -23.49
N ASN A 341 6.06 5.07 -23.44
CA ASN A 341 6.14 6.21 -24.34
C ASN A 341 7.49 6.21 -25.06
N ILE A 342 7.46 6.20 -26.38
CA ILE A 342 8.64 6.28 -27.24
C ILE A 342 8.57 7.61 -27.97
N SER A 343 9.51 8.52 -27.73
CA SER A 343 9.42 9.87 -28.29
C SER A 343 10.76 10.50 -28.61
N MET A 344 10.78 11.42 -29.57
CA MET A 344 11.92 12.30 -29.83
C MET A 344 12.17 13.23 -28.65
N SER A 345 13.43 13.37 -28.22
CA SER A 345 13.80 14.30 -27.14
C SER A 345 13.59 15.76 -27.53
N GLU A 346 13.84 16.10 -28.81
CA GLU A 346 13.61 17.42 -29.41
C GLU A 346 12.73 17.28 -30.66
N ARG A 347 11.41 17.39 -30.48
CA ARG A 347 10.40 17.12 -31.53
C ARG A 347 10.49 18.02 -32.76
N GLU A 348 10.97 19.26 -32.60
CA GLU A 348 11.08 20.23 -33.69
C GLU A 348 12.33 20.05 -34.56
N ARG A 349 13.29 19.21 -34.13
CA ARG A 349 14.50 18.96 -34.91
C ARG A 349 14.24 17.95 -36.01
N ARG A 350 14.92 18.14 -37.15
CA ARG A 350 14.91 17.17 -38.26
C ARG A 350 15.43 15.78 -37.88
N SER A 351 16.30 15.71 -36.87
CA SER A 351 16.87 14.48 -36.34
C SER A 351 17.14 14.69 -34.86
N SER A 352 16.69 13.75 -34.04
CA SER A 352 16.78 13.78 -32.58
C SER A 352 16.90 12.35 -32.03
N PRO A 353 17.54 12.14 -30.88
CA PRO A 353 17.45 10.86 -30.17
C PRO A 353 16.00 10.50 -29.85
N TRP A 354 15.65 9.23 -30.08
CA TRP A 354 14.40 8.65 -29.60
C TRP A 354 14.65 7.98 -28.26
N LEU A 355 13.76 8.21 -27.30
CA LEU A 355 13.89 7.73 -25.93
C LEU A 355 12.69 6.87 -25.58
N ILE A 356 12.94 5.76 -24.88
CA ILE A 356 11.91 4.91 -24.29
C ILE A 356 11.68 5.37 -22.85
N THR A 357 10.43 5.62 -22.49
CA THR A 357 10.00 5.92 -21.13
C THR A 357 8.98 4.88 -20.69
N VAL A 358 9.24 4.22 -19.57
CA VAL A 358 8.33 3.22 -18.98
C VAL A 358 7.90 3.72 -17.61
N ASP A 359 6.58 3.87 -17.42
CA ASP A 359 5.96 4.35 -16.19
C ASP A 359 6.53 5.69 -15.68
N GLY A 360 6.84 6.59 -16.61
CA GLY A 360 7.39 7.91 -16.33
C GLY A 360 8.90 7.94 -16.11
N ILE A 361 9.59 6.80 -16.18
CA ILE A 361 11.04 6.71 -16.05
C ILE A 361 11.67 6.53 -17.43
N THR A 362 12.42 7.54 -17.86
CA THR A 362 13.14 7.52 -19.13
C THR A 362 14.39 6.65 -19.04
N ASP A 363 14.55 5.74 -19.99
CA ASP A 363 15.71 4.87 -20.08
C ASP A 363 16.84 5.57 -20.85
N ALA A 364 17.76 6.17 -20.11
CA ALA A 364 18.92 6.87 -20.68
C ALA A 364 19.92 5.96 -21.41
N ASN A 365 19.80 4.62 -21.26
CA ASN A 365 20.66 3.65 -21.93
C ASN A 365 20.06 3.11 -23.24
N SER A 366 18.82 3.50 -23.58
CA SER A 366 18.33 3.30 -24.96
C SER A 366 19.25 4.09 -25.90
N ALA A 367 19.96 3.39 -26.79
CA ALA A 367 21.14 3.92 -27.48
C ALA A 367 20.84 5.25 -28.21
N PRO A 368 21.74 6.27 -28.15
CA PRO A 368 21.50 7.62 -28.66
C PRO A 368 21.65 7.69 -30.20
N GLN A 369 20.95 6.82 -30.92
CA GLN A 369 20.84 6.89 -32.37
C GLN A 369 19.86 8.02 -32.73
N HIS A 370 20.30 8.90 -33.62
CA HIS A 370 19.52 10.05 -34.05
C HIS A 370 18.74 9.68 -35.31
N THR A 371 17.43 9.85 -35.29
CA THR A 371 16.60 9.71 -36.49
C THR A 371 15.54 10.80 -36.53
N GLY A 372 14.99 11.02 -37.72
CA GLY A 372 13.94 12.00 -37.93
C GLY A 372 12.57 11.49 -37.46
N ALA A 373 11.58 12.37 -37.57
CA ALA A 373 10.18 12.00 -37.36
C ALA A 373 9.73 10.94 -38.38
N VAL A 374 8.76 10.12 -37.98
CA VAL A 374 8.17 9.11 -38.86
C VAL A 374 7.19 9.80 -39.82
N HIS A 375 7.61 9.99 -41.07
CA HIS A 375 6.86 10.75 -42.07
C HIS A 375 5.94 9.93 -42.96
N PHE A 376 6.15 8.63 -43.10
CA PHE A 376 5.47 7.81 -44.10
C PHE A 376 4.00 7.49 -43.74
N LEU A 377 3.60 7.69 -42.49
CA LEU A 377 2.23 7.43 -42.03
C LEU A 377 1.18 8.37 -42.63
N LYS A 378 1.61 9.50 -43.20
CA LYS A 378 0.73 10.40 -43.99
C LYS A 378 0.27 9.79 -45.31
N GLU A 379 0.98 8.79 -45.82
CA GLU A 379 0.68 8.17 -47.10
C GLU A 379 -0.59 7.31 -46.97
N LYS A 380 -1.53 7.45 -47.90
CA LYS A 380 -2.83 6.76 -47.85
C LYS A 380 -2.73 5.24 -47.82
N SER A 381 -1.65 4.69 -48.37
CA SER A 381 -1.39 3.25 -48.43
C SER A 381 -0.46 2.76 -47.32
N ALA A 382 -0.18 3.58 -46.30
CA ALA A 382 0.55 3.13 -45.13
C ALA A 382 -0.33 2.17 -44.32
N MET A 383 0.21 1.00 -43.99
CA MET A 383 -0.50 -0.02 -43.21
C MET A 383 0.07 -0.06 -41.81
N VAL A 384 -0.82 -0.25 -40.82
CA VAL A 384 -0.45 -0.41 -39.43
C VAL A 384 -1.08 -1.68 -38.88
N THR A 385 -0.26 -2.59 -38.39
CA THR A 385 -0.68 -3.82 -37.74
C THR A 385 -0.38 -3.71 -36.24
N VAL A 386 -1.35 -4.09 -35.42
CA VAL A 386 -1.23 -4.16 -33.96
C VAL A 386 -1.35 -5.61 -33.52
N ALA A 387 -0.51 -6.03 -32.58
CA ALA A 387 -0.52 -7.35 -31.93
C ALA A 387 -0.28 -8.58 -32.85
N GLU A 388 0.68 -8.50 -33.78
CA GLU A 388 1.02 -9.59 -34.73
C GLU A 388 1.61 -10.86 -34.08
N SER A 389 2.17 -10.73 -32.87
CA SER A 389 2.61 -11.88 -32.06
C SER A 389 2.46 -11.64 -30.55
N PHE A 390 1.52 -10.77 -30.19
CA PHE A 390 1.32 -10.33 -28.82
C PHE A 390 0.22 -11.14 -28.14
N THR A 391 0.53 -11.62 -26.94
CA THR A 391 -0.43 -12.22 -26.03
C THR A 391 -0.49 -11.39 -24.77
N GLY A 392 -1.65 -10.86 -24.43
CA GLY A 392 -1.81 -9.95 -23.30
C GLY A 392 -2.92 -8.94 -23.53
N CYS A 393 -2.91 -7.86 -22.75
CA CYS A 393 -3.84 -6.76 -22.94
C CYS A 393 -3.13 -5.52 -23.48
N LEU A 394 -3.80 -4.81 -24.37
CA LEU A 394 -3.45 -3.44 -24.75
C LEU A 394 -4.57 -2.50 -24.28
N GLY A 395 -4.17 -1.35 -23.74
CA GLY A 395 -5.03 -0.24 -23.35
C GLY A 395 -4.96 0.87 -24.39
N ALA A 396 -4.73 2.12 -23.99
CA ALA A 396 -4.57 3.18 -24.98
C ALA A 396 -3.30 2.98 -25.84
N LEU A 397 -3.47 2.87 -27.17
CA LEU A 397 -2.38 2.86 -28.15
C LEU A 397 -2.51 4.07 -29.09
N ARG A 398 -1.47 4.91 -29.13
CA ARG A 398 -1.46 6.15 -29.91
C ARG A 398 -0.21 6.27 -30.76
N ILE A 399 -0.37 6.83 -31.94
CA ILE A 399 0.72 7.14 -32.86
C ILE A 399 0.62 8.63 -33.21
N GLY A 400 1.58 9.43 -32.75
CA GLY A 400 1.57 10.88 -32.90
C GLY A 400 0.34 11.53 -32.24
N GLY A 401 -0.06 11.03 -31.07
CA GLY A 401 -1.26 11.45 -30.35
C GLY A 401 -2.60 10.87 -30.83
N ILE A 402 -2.67 10.32 -32.05
CA ILE A 402 -3.91 9.77 -32.63
C ILE A 402 -4.14 8.36 -32.08
N TYR A 403 -5.31 8.10 -31.49
CA TYR A 403 -5.69 6.82 -30.92
C TYR A 403 -6.02 5.77 -32.00
N LEU A 404 -5.66 4.51 -31.74
CA LEU A 404 -6.02 3.35 -32.57
C LEU A 404 -7.14 2.56 -31.87
N PRO A 405 -8.39 2.63 -32.36
CA PRO A 405 -9.53 2.01 -31.68
C PRO A 405 -9.63 0.51 -31.95
N TYR A 406 -9.88 -0.28 -30.89
CA TYR A 406 -10.05 -1.74 -30.99
C TYR A 406 -11.46 -2.18 -31.41
N SER A 407 -12.40 -1.25 -31.47
CA SER A 407 -13.76 -1.51 -31.97
C SER A 407 -14.13 -0.45 -33.00
N LYS A 408 -14.98 -0.83 -33.98
CA LYS A 408 -15.48 0.13 -34.97
C LYS A 408 -16.51 1.03 -34.32
N ASP A 409 -16.18 2.31 -34.18
CA ASP A 409 -17.13 3.35 -33.83
C ASP A 409 -17.41 4.23 -35.07
N PRO A 410 -18.57 4.09 -35.73
CA PRO A 410 -18.91 4.87 -36.92
C PRO A 410 -19.32 6.33 -36.60
N GLY A 411 -19.39 6.73 -35.32
CA GLY A 411 -20.04 7.97 -34.89
C GLY A 411 -19.12 9.12 -34.48
N ALA A 412 -17.81 8.92 -34.33
CA ALA A 412 -16.90 9.95 -33.83
C ALA A 412 -16.51 10.96 -34.93
N PRO A 413 -16.90 12.25 -34.83
CA PRO A 413 -16.44 13.26 -35.77
C PRO A 413 -14.99 13.59 -35.42
N GLN A 414 -14.00 13.13 -36.17
CA GLN A 414 -12.60 13.50 -35.95
C GLN A 414 -11.89 13.74 -37.28
N HIS A 415 -11.12 14.82 -37.36
CA HIS A 415 -10.34 15.13 -38.56
C HIS A 415 -9.18 14.16 -38.77
N SER A 416 -8.54 13.68 -37.69
CA SER A 416 -7.42 12.74 -37.73
C SER A 416 -7.72 11.47 -36.97
N HIS A 417 -7.87 10.35 -37.68
CA HIS A 417 -8.18 9.04 -37.10
C HIS A 417 -7.60 7.89 -37.93
N PHE A 418 -7.41 6.73 -37.31
CA PHE A 418 -7.07 5.48 -38.00
C PHE A 418 -8.32 4.65 -38.27
N HIS A 419 -8.46 4.12 -39.48
CA HIS A 419 -9.57 3.24 -39.85
C HIS A 419 -9.19 1.78 -39.60
N LEU A 420 -10.05 1.07 -38.86
CA LEU A 420 -9.91 -0.36 -38.66
C LEU A 420 -10.42 -1.13 -39.89
N ASP A 421 -9.49 -1.67 -40.70
CA ASP A 421 -9.79 -2.30 -41.99
C ASP A 421 -10.13 -3.80 -41.87
N GLY A 422 -9.60 -4.49 -40.85
CA GLY A 422 -9.86 -5.90 -40.61
C GLY A 422 -9.73 -6.23 -39.12
N ALA A 423 -10.75 -6.92 -38.59
CA ALA A 423 -10.78 -7.37 -37.21
C ALA A 423 -10.73 -8.90 -37.19
N ALA A 424 -9.72 -9.46 -36.54
CA ALA A 424 -9.99 -10.65 -35.74
C ALA A 424 -10.98 -10.23 -34.65
N ASP A 425 -11.88 -11.11 -34.19
CA ASP A 425 -12.83 -10.82 -33.11
C ASP A 425 -12.08 -10.61 -31.79
N VAL A 426 -11.50 -9.42 -31.62
CA VAL A 426 -10.70 -9.06 -30.44
C VAL A 426 -11.64 -8.87 -29.26
N ARG A 427 -11.34 -9.60 -28.19
CA ARG A 427 -12.11 -9.55 -26.95
C ARG A 427 -11.84 -8.23 -26.23
N LEU A 428 -12.86 -7.36 -26.19
CA LEU A 428 -12.82 -6.14 -25.39
C LEU A 428 -12.73 -6.46 -23.89
N GLY A 429 -12.04 -5.58 -23.17
CA GLY A 429 -11.63 -5.81 -21.79
C GLY A 429 -10.25 -6.45 -21.70
N CYS A 430 -9.72 -6.51 -20.47
CA CYS A 430 -8.45 -7.16 -20.18
C CYS A 430 -8.69 -8.36 -19.26
N SER A 431 -8.53 -9.58 -19.80
CA SER A 431 -8.65 -10.80 -19.01
C SER A 431 -7.34 -11.56 -18.89
N GLY A 432 -6.96 -12.51 -19.73
CA GLY A 432 -5.94 -13.51 -19.39
C GLY A 432 -6.59 -14.85 -19.03
N ALA A 433 -5.78 -15.90 -19.05
CA ALA A 433 -6.23 -17.27 -18.90
C ALA A 433 -6.76 -17.51 -17.48
N PRO A 434 -7.86 -18.26 -17.33
CA PRO A 434 -8.48 -18.53 -16.04
C PRO A 434 -7.66 -19.57 -15.25
N VAL A 435 -6.51 -19.14 -14.74
CA VAL A 435 -5.51 -20.01 -14.11
C VAL A 435 -5.95 -20.57 -12.75
N CYS A 436 -6.94 -19.94 -12.09
CA CYS A 436 -7.48 -20.39 -10.82
C CYS A 436 -8.73 -21.29 -10.95
N ASP A 437 -9.38 -21.35 -12.11
CA ASP A 437 -10.56 -22.21 -12.34
C ASP A 437 -10.34 -23.71 -12.03
N PRO A 438 -9.14 -24.31 -12.27
CA PRO A 438 -8.91 -25.71 -11.91
C PRO A 438 -8.59 -25.93 -10.42
N ASP A 439 -8.74 -24.91 -9.57
CA ASP A 439 -8.38 -24.93 -8.14
C ASP A 439 -6.96 -25.48 -7.89
N PRO A 440 -5.90 -24.82 -8.40
CA PRO A 440 -4.54 -25.37 -8.39
C PRO A 440 -3.87 -25.40 -7.01
N CYS A 441 -4.44 -24.73 -6.00
CA CYS A 441 -3.89 -24.66 -4.65
C CYS A 441 -4.48 -25.76 -3.76
N LEU A 442 -3.60 -26.55 -3.13
CA LEU A 442 -3.97 -27.66 -2.28
C LEU A 442 -4.21 -27.21 -0.83
N ASN A 443 -4.75 -28.12 -0.01
CA ASN A 443 -4.88 -27.98 1.45
C ASN A 443 -5.60 -26.71 1.94
N GLY A 444 -6.58 -26.24 1.17
CA GLY A 444 -7.37 -25.05 1.51
C GLY A 444 -6.67 -23.73 1.17
N GLY A 445 -5.54 -23.75 0.47
CA GLY A 445 -4.86 -22.55 0.00
C GLY A 445 -5.72 -21.73 -0.96
N VAL A 446 -5.54 -20.41 -0.93
CA VAL A 446 -6.28 -19.45 -1.77
C VAL A 446 -5.48 -19.15 -3.04
N CYS A 447 -6.09 -19.37 -4.20
CA CYS A 447 -5.49 -19.04 -5.49
C CYS A 447 -5.60 -17.54 -5.79
N GLU A 448 -4.48 -16.90 -6.08
CA GLU A 448 -4.42 -15.53 -6.59
C GLU A 448 -4.07 -15.53 -8.09
N ASP A 449 -4.95 -14.97 -8.90
CA ASP A 449 -4.71 -14.78 -10.34
C ASP A 449 -3.73 -13.61 -10.58
N GLN A 450 -2.54 -13.93 -11.08
CA GLN A 450 -1.48 -13.00 -11.43
C GLN A 450 -1.34 -12.81 -12.95
N PHE A 451 -2.42 -12.95 -13.74
CA PHE A 451 -2.47 -12.81 -15.20
C PHE A 451 -1.62 -13.84 -15.94
N ASN A 452 -2.25 -14.90 -16.46
CA ASN A 452 -1.58 -16.08 -17.08
C ASN A 452 -0.60 -16.84 -16.16
N ARG A 453 -0.63 -16.55 -14.85
CA ARG A 453 0.11 -17.23 -13.78
C ARG A 453 -0.73 -17.12 -12.52
N PHE A 454 -0.69 -18.13 -11.65
CA PHE A 454 -1.29 -18.04 -10.32
C PHE A 454 -0.21 -18.10 -9.24
N SER A 455 -0.56 -17.67 -8.04
CA SER A 455 0.16 -17.98 -6.81
C SER A 455 -0.80 -18.53 -5.77
N CYS A 456 -0.31 -19.39 -4.88
CA CYS A 456 -1.10 -19.90 -3.78
C CYS A 456 -0.72 -19.18 -2.48
N ILE A 457 -1.71 -18.63 -1.79
CA ILE A 457 -1.57 -18.23 -0.40
C ILE A 457 -1.91 -19.46 0.44
N CYS A 458 -0.90 -19.99 1.13
CA CYS A 458 -1.04 -21.19 1.93
C CYS A 458 -1.66 -20.90 3.30
N GLU A 459 -2.52 -21.81 3.75
CA GLU A 459 -3.01 -21.84 5.13
C GLU A 459 -1.86 -22.16 6.10
N LEU A 460 -2.06 -21.84 7.39
CA LEU A 460 -1.06 -22.10 8.42
C LEU A 460 -0.65 -23.58 8.43
N GLY A 461 0.67 -23.83 8.46
CA GLY A 461 1.25 -25.17 8.43
C GLY A 461 1.57 -25.73 7.03
N TRP A 462 1.25 -25.02 5.95
CA TRP A 462 1.57 -25.46 4.59
C TRP A 462 2.54 -24.51 3.86
N GLU A 463 3.41 -25.09 3.05
CA GLU A 463 4.34 -24.41 2.16
C GLU A 463 4.43 -25.12 0.78
N GLY A 464 5.20 -24.53 -0.14
CA GLY A 464 5.33 -24.98 -1.53
C GLY A 464 4.57 -24.11 -2.53
N GLY A 465 4.75 -24.36 -3.82
CA GLY A 465 4.15 -23.56 -4.89
C GLY A 465 2.63 -23.75 -5.03
N HIS A 466 2.14 -24.88 -4.51
CA HIS A 466 0.74 -25.30 -4.50
C HIS A 466 0.23 -25.58 -3.08
N CYS A 467 0.96 -25.17 -2.03
CA CYS A 467 0.66 -25.51 -0.64
C CYS A 467 0.62 -27.03 -0.39
N GLU A 468 1.49 -27.76 -1.09
CA GLU A 468 1.54 -29.22 -1.11
C GLU A 468 2.39 -29.83 0.00
N THR A 469 3.23 -29.03 0.66
CA THR A 469 4.23 -29.50 1.62
C THR A 469 3.87 -29.02 3.03
N ASP A 470 3.94 -29.91 4.01
CA ASP A 470 3.78 -29.58 5.42
C ASP A 470 5.01 -28.81 5.90
N VAL A 471 4.82 -27.74 6.65
CA VAL A 471 5.91 -26.93 7.21
C VAL A 471 6.57 -27.71 8.33
N ASP A 472 7.88 -27.97 8.22
CA ASP A 472 8.65 -28.61 9.28
C ASP A 472 8.97 -27.59 10.39
N ASP A 473 8.08 -27.52 11.39
CA ASP A 473 8.21 -26.64 12.55
C ASP A 473 9.41 -27.03 13.44
N CYS A 474 9.90 -28.27 13.31
CA CYS A 474 11.06 -28.79 14.02
C CYS A 474 12.40 -28.44 13.36
N ALA A 475 12.42 -27.94 12.13
CA ALA A 475 13.66 -27.60 11.40
C ALA A 475 14.56 -26.61 12.15
N SER A 476 13.96 -25.73 12.96
CA SER A 476 14.67 -24.74 13.78
C SER A 476 15.25 -25.28 15.08
N GLN A 477 14.98 -26.55 15.42
CA GLN A 477 15.35 -27.20 16.69
C GLN A 477 14.87 -26.41 17.93
N PRO A 478 13.56 -26.18 18.09
CA PRO A 478 13.03 -25.33 19.15
C PRO A 478 13.14 -25.94 20.58
N CYS A 479 13.21 -27.27 20.71
CA CYS A 479 13.26 -27.96 21.99
C CYS A 479 14.69 -27.99 22.57
N VAL A 480 14.90 -27.46 23.78
CA VAL A 480 16.24 -27.36 24.39
C VAL A 480 16.67 -28.67 25.05
N HIS A 481 15.90 -29.16 26.03
CA HIS A 481 16.15 -30.43 26.71
C HIS A 481 15.10 -31.47 26.34
N GLY A 482 14.93 -31.72 25.04
CA GLY A 482 13.89 -32.62 24.54
C GLY A 482 14.01 -32.96 23.06
N SER A 483 13.14 -33.83 22.58
CA SER A 483 13.01 -34.13 21.15
C SER A 483 11.78 -33.43 20.57
N CYS A 484 11.96 -32.78 19.42
CA CYS A 484 10.86 -32.13 18.70
C CYS A 484 10.07 -33.16 17.90
N ARG A 485 8.75 -33.09 17.98
CA ARG A 485 7.82 -33.82 17.12
C ARG A 485 7.00 -32.82 16.32
N ASP A 486 7.13 -32.90 15.01
CA ASP A 486 6.43 -32.07 14.05
C ASP A 486 4.95 -32.45 13.96
N PHE A 487 4.09 -31.44 13.77
CA PHE A 487 2.65 -31.56 13.65
C PHE A 487 2.11 -30.58 12.62
N LEU A 488 0.91 -30.88 12.10
CA LEU A 488 0.24 -29.96 11.18
C LEU A 488 -0.01 -28.60 11.87
N ALA A 489 0.67 -27.55 11.39
CA ALA A 489 0.66 -26.19 11.92
C ALA A 489 1.21 -26.04 13.35
N GLY A 490 2.30 -26.75 13.69
CA GLY A 490 3.04 -26.54 14.92
C GLY A 490 3.93 -27.72 15.32
N PHE A 491 4.51 -27.66 16.52
CA PHE A 491 5.36 -28.73 17.04
C PHE A 491 5.08 -29.02 18.51
N GLU A 492 5.50 -30.19 18.98
CA GLU A 492 5.49 -30.55 20.39
C GLU A 492 6.88 -30.99 20.83
N CYS A 493 7.35 -30.43 21.96
CA CYS A 493 8.57 -30.88 22.59
C CYS A 493 8.28 -32.01 23.59
N LEU A 494 8.90 -33.17 23.37
CA LEU A 494 8.93 -34.25 24.34
C LEU A 494 10.11 -34.03 25.27
N CYS A 495 9.83 -33.54 26.48
CA CYS A 495 10.87 -33.19 27.45
C CYS A 495 11.56 -34.40 28.05
N GLN A 496 12.86 -34.27 28.26
CA GLN A 496 13.65 -35.22 29.05
C GLN A 496 13.20 -35.17 30.53
N PRO A 497 13.40 -36.25 31.31
CA PRO A 497 13.09 -36.26 32.74
C PRO A 497 13.79 -35.12 33.48
N GLY A 498 13.07 -34.45 34.40
CA GLY A 498 13.54 -33.27 35.11
C GLY A 498 13.23 -31.94 34.42
N PHE A 499 12.73 -31.94 33.17
CA PHE A 499 12.36 -30.71 32.46
C PHE A 499 10.88 -30.68 32.06
N THR A 500 10.31 -29.47 32.03
CA THR A 500 8.93 -29.18 31.65
C THR A 500 8.83 -27.91 30.80
N GLY A 501 7.60 -27.57 30.43
CA GLY A 501 7.28 -26.41 29.59
C GLY A 501 7.33 -26.72 28.08
N PRO A 502 6.80 -25.81 27.24
CA PRO A 502 6.62 -26.05 25.80
C PRO A 502 7.93 -26.18 25.03
N LEU A 503 9.05 -25.70 25.57
CA LEU A 503 10.39 -25.77 24.97
C LEU A 503 11.37 -26.62 25.81
N CYS A 504 10.88 -27.28 26.87
CA CYS A 504 11.70 -28.06 27.80
C CYS A 504 12.85 -27.25 28.43
N THR A 505 12.58 -26.01 28.80
CA THR A 505 13.55 -25.08 29.41
C THR A 505 13.38 -24.94 30.92
N GLU A 506 12.24 -25.38 31.44
CA GLU A 506 11.90 -25.25 32.86
C GLU A 506 12.36 -26.51 33.58
N ASP A 507 13.15 -26.37 34.65
CA ASP A 507 13.56 -27.48 35.51
C ASP A 507 12.43 -27.78 36.52
N ILE A 508 12.20 -29.05 36.85
CA ILE A 508 11.15 -29.50 37.77
C ILE A 508 11.73 -29.49 39.19
N ASP A 509 11.15 -28.68 40.08
CA ASP A 509 11.57 -28.63 41.48
C ASP A 509 11.25 -29.95 42.21
N ASP A 510 12.27 -30.79 42.39
CA ASP A 510 12.17 -32.09 43.05
C ASP A 510 11.95 -31.96 44.57
N CYS A 511 12.16 -30.77 45.15
CA CYS A 511 11.96 -30.48 46.58
C CYS A 511 10.48 -30.26 46.97
N GLU A 512 9.59 -29.91 46.05
CA GLU A 512 8.16 -29.70 46.38
C GLU A 512 7.48 -30.99 46.87
N ASN A 513 7.95 -32.16 46.43
CA ASN A 513 7.36 -33.46 46.77
C ASN A 513 8.19 -34.30 47.76
N HIS A 514 9.40 -33.86 48.13
CA HIS A 514 10.29 -34.61 49.00
C HIS A 514 10.75 -33.77 50.19
N ALA A 515 10.30 -34.16 51.38
CA ALA A 515 10.67 -33.47 52.61
C ALA A 515 11.90 -34.10 53.27
N CYS A 516 12.90 -33.26 53.55
CA CYS A 516 13.99 -33.62 54.46
C CYS A 516 13.46 -33.71 55.90
N GLU A 517 13.84 -34.74 56.63
CA GLU A 517 13.43 -34.94 58.03
C GLU A 517 14.21 -34.04 58.99
N HIS A 518 13.72 -33.94 60.22
CA HIS A 518 14.37 -33.24 61.35
C HIS A 518 14.85 -31.81 61.05
N GLY A 519 14.15 -31.09 60.16
CA GLY A 519 14.46 -29.71 59.81
C GLY A 519 15.65 -29.54 58.86
N GLY A 520 15.97 -30.55 58.05
CA GLY A 520 16.94 -30.41 56.95
C GLY A 520 16.44 -29.47 55.84
N THR A 521 17.36 -28.81 55.15
CA THR A 521 17.05 -27.94 54.00
C THR A 521 17.17 -28.75 52.71
N CYS A 522 16.16 -28.70 51.84
CA CYS A 522 16.21 -29.33 50.52
C CYS A 522 16.84 -28.38 49.50
N GLU A 523 17.77 -28.88 48.69
CA GLU A 523 18.33 -28.21 47.53
C GLU A 523 17.97 -29.00 46.27
N ASP A 524 17.36 -28.31 45.31
CA ASP A 524 16.92 -28.86 44.02
C ASP A 524 18.09 -29.06 43.05
N GLY A 525 17.95 -30.03 42.16
CA GLY A 525 18.94 -30.39 41.16
C GLY A 525 18.30 -31.16 40.00
N PRO A 526 18.97 -31.26 38.84
CA PRO A 526 18.35 -31.79 37.63
C PRO A 526 17.92 -33.25 37.82
N ASN A 527 16.61 -33.47 37.97
CA ASN A 527 15.96 -34.75 38.25
C ASN A 527 16.48 -35.43 39.55
N ALA A 528 16.90 -34.65 40.55
CA ALA A 528 17.32 -35.12 41.87
C ALA A 528 17.40 -33.99 42.91
N TYR A 529 17.06 -34.29 44.17
CA TYR A 529 17.24 -33.36 45.29
C TYR A 529 18.30 -33.82 46.30
N ILE A 530 18.84 -32.89 47.09
CA ILE A 530 19.79 -33.16 48.17
C ILE A 530 19.29 -32.53 49.48
N CYS A 531 19.34 -33.30 50.58
CA CYS A 531 19.03 -32.79 51.91
C CYS A 531 20.29 -32.37 52.68
N LEU A 532 20.34 -31.10 53.09
CA LEU A 532 21.36 -30.57 53.99
C LEU A 532 20.95 -30.77 55.45
N CYS A 533 21.67 -31.64 56.15
CA CYS A 533 21.30 -32.04 57.50
C CYS A 533 21.86 -31.13 58.60
N PRO A 534 21.06 -30.82 59.64
CA PRO A 534 21.52 -30.10 60.83
C PRO A 534 22.62 -30.87 61.59
N GLU A 535 23.31 -30.19 62.51
CA GLU A 535 24.52 -30.71 63.18
C GLU A 535 24.30 -32.06 63.89
N ASN A 536 23.11 -32.29 64.44
CA ASN A 536 22.75 -33.49 65.20
C ASN A 536 22.07 -34.58 64.35
N TYR A 537 22.04 -34.44 63.03
CA TYR A 537 21.39 -35.40 62.13
C TYR A 537 22.23 -35.73 60.91
N ARG A 538 22.06 -36.94 60.39
CA ARG A 538 22.74 -37.46 59.18
C ARG A 538 21.82 -38.37 58.39
N GLY A 539 22.25 -38.78 57.20
CA GLY A 539 21.51 -39.62 56.26
C GLY A 539 20.98 -38.84 55.05
N PRO A 540 20.53 -39.51 53.98
CA PRO A 540 20.07 -38.87 52.75
C PRO A 540 18.80 -38.02 52.95
N LEU A 541 18.03 -38.26 54.01
CA LEU A 541 16.87 -37.47 54.40
C LEU A 541 17.04 -36.85 55.79
N CYS A 542 18.24 -36.87 56.37
CA CYS A 542 18.47 -36.41 57.75
C CYS A 542 17.69 -37.19 58.82
N GLN A 543 17.37 -38.45 58.54
CA GLN A 543 16.55 -39.29 59.39
C GLN A 543 17.29 -39.88 60.61
N TRP A 544 18.64 -39.84 60.63
CA TRP A 544 19.43 -40.47 61.69
C TRP A 544 19.96 -39.46 62.70
N VAL A 545 19.76 -39.73 63.99
CA VAL A 545 20.31 -38.94 65.10
C VAL A 545 21.83 -39.17 65.21
N TYR A 546 22.59 -38.08 65.40
CA TYR A 546 24.04 -38.10 65.49
C TYR A 546 24.53 -37.16 66.62
N PRO A 547 25.42 -37.61 67.53
CA PRO A 547 26.03 -38.93 67.61
C PRO A 547 25.01 -40.02 68.01
N PRO A 548 25.19 -41.28 67.53
CA PRO A 548 24.29 -42.38 67.86
C PRO A 548 24.28 -42.68 69.36
N GLU A 549 23.10 -43.03 69.88
CA GLU A 549 22.87 -43.39 71.29
C GLU A 549 23.73 -44.60 71.71
N GLN A 550 24.22 -44.61 72.96
CA GLN A 550 25.15 -45.64 73.46
C GLN A 550 24.58 -46.47 74.63
N CYS A 551 24.92 -47.75 74.63
CA CYS A 551 24.60 -48.72 75.68
C CYS A 551 25.24 -48.34 77.02
N GLY A 552 24.47 -48.42 78.09
CA GLY A 552 24.92 -48.14 79.46
C GLY A 552 24.99 -46.65 79.83
N ARG A 553 25.00 -45.74 78.85
CA ARG A 553 24.87 -44.30 79.07
C ARG A 553 23.46 -43.81 78.78
N ASP A 554 22.98 -44.05 77.56
CA ASP A 554 21.73 -43.51 77.05
C ASP A 554 20.64 -44.59 77.06
N VAL A 555 21.02 -45.84 76.77
CA VAL A 555 20.09 -46.99 76.72
C VAL A 555 20.51 -48.09 77.70
N GLN A 556 19.57 -48.56 78.52
CA GLN A 556 19.77 -49.69 79.42
C GLN A 556 18.62 -50.69 79.27
N CYS A 557 18.95 -51.92 78.86
CA CYS A 557 17.95 -52.98 78.67
C CYS A 557 17.50 -53.55 80.02
N ALA A 558 16.20 -53.76 80.17
CA ALA A 558 15.57 -54.43 81.29
C ALA A 558 15.57 -55.96 81.12
N ASN A 559 15.19 -56.68 82.18
CA ASN A 559 14.96 -58.13 82.18
C ASN A 559 16.10 -58.97 81.57
N GLU A 560 17.34 -58.62 81.92
CA GLU A 560 18.56 -59.30 81.46
C GLU A 560 18.79 -59.27 79.93
N GLY A 561 18.13 -58.34 79.23
CA GLY A 561 18.40 -58.08 77.81
C GLY A 561 19.83 -57.60 77.56
N VAL A 562 20.40 -58.00 76.42
CA VAL A 562 21.77 -57.63 76.04
C VAL A 562 21.74 -56.41 75.13
N CYS A 563 22.33 -55.31 75.59
CA CYS A 563 22.50 -54.09 74.80
C CYS A 563 23.72 -54.22 73.88
N ALA A 564 23.57 -53.83 72.61
CA ALA A 564 24.68 -53.70 71.68
C ALA A 564 24.68 -52.31 71.03
N ASP A 565 25.86 -51.66 71.01
CA ASP A 565 26.06 -50.42 70.27
C ASP A 565 26.04 -50.70 68.75
N GLY A 566 25.20 -49.98 68.02
CA GLY A 566 25.15 -50.01 66.55
C GLY A 566 25.67 -48.71 65.92
N LEU A 567 25.97 -48.74 64.62
CA LEU A 567 26.43 -47.55 63.86
C LEU A 567 25.43 -46.38 63.89
N TRP A 568 24.15 -46.65 64.17
CA TRP A 568 23.06 -45.67 64.14
C TRP A 568 22.25 -45.64 65.45
N GLY A 569 22.82 -46.16 66.55
CA GLY A 569 22.21 -46.18 67.88
C GLY A 569 22.32 -47.54 68.57
N ALA A 570 22.13 -47.54 69.88
CA ALA A 570 22.09 -48.73 70.71
C ALA A 570 20.81 -49.55 70.48
N ASN A 571 20.93 -50.87 70.46
CA ASN A 571 19.79 -51.78 70.31
C ASN A 571 19.82 -52.84 71.42
N CYS A 572 18.66 -53.09 72.04
CA CYS A 572 18.47 -54.14 73.04
C CYS A 572 18.00 -55.43 72.40
N THR A 573 18.74 -56.51 72.64
CA THR A 573 18.29 -57.87 72.30
C THR A 573 17.65 -58.51 73.53
N CYS A 574 16.37 -58.82 73.42
CA CYS A 574 15.58 -59.33 74.54
C CYS A 574 15.73 -60.83 74.71
N VAL A 575 15.76 -61.28 75.97
CA VAL A 575 15.69 -62.71 76.28
C VAL A 575 14.29 -63.24 75.94
N PRO A 576 14.13 -64.54 75.59
CA PRO A 576 12.82 -65.13 75.31
C PRO A 576 11.83 -64.89 76.44
N GLY A 577 10.59 -64.50 76.10
CA GLY A 577 9.56 -64.08 77.05
C GLY A 577 9.54 -62.57 77.34
N PHE A 578 10.45 -61.76 76.78
CA PHE A 578 10.41 -60.29 76.88
C PHE A 578 10.49 -59.60 75.51
N THR A 579 9.91 -58.40 75.41
CA THR A 579 9.86 -57.55 74.23
C THR A 579 9.92 -56.04 74.60
N GLY A 580 9.93 -55.17 73.59
CA GLY A 580 10.13 -53.72 73.73
C GLY A 580 11.54 -53.29 73.33
N SER A 581 11.73 -51.99 73.04
CA SER A 581 13.04 -51.44 72.62
C SER A 581 14.09 -51.50 73.73
N ARG A 582 13.65 -51.71 74.98
CA ARG A 582 14.51 -51.93 76.14
C ARG A 582 14.18 -53.24 76.86
N CYS A 583 13.47 -54.18 76.23
CA CYS A 583 13.10 -55.47 76.82
C CYS A 583 12.30 -55.38 78.13
N GLU A 584 11.57 -54.28 78.30
CA GLU A 584 10.85 -53.92 79.52
C GLU A 584 9.50 -54.65 79.68
N THR A 585 8.99 -55.23 78.60
CA THR A 585 7.64 -55.81 78.57
C THR A 585 7.72 -57.32 78.53
N GLU A 586 7.05 -58.01 79.46
CA GLU A 586 6.90 -59.47 79.42
C GLU A 586 5.87 -59.85 78.34
N VAL A 587 6.16 -60.93 77.61
CA VAL A 587 5.34 -61.40 76.50
C VAL A 587 4.23 -62.27 77.05
N ASN A 588 3.00 -61.77 77.01
CA ASN A 588 1.81 -62.60 77.27
C ASN A 588 1.58 -63.52 76.07
N GLU A 589 1.96 -64.79 76.17
CA GLU A 589 1.81 -65.74 75.07
C GLU A 589 0.34 -66.01 74.72
N CYS A 590 -0.57 -65.83 75.68
CA CYS A 590 -2.01 -65.93 75.44
C CYS A 590 -2.60 -64.75 74.64
N GLN A 591 -1.92 -63.61 74.52
CA GLN A 591 -2.41 -62.46 73.73
C GLN A 591 -2.59 -62.81 72.25
N SER A 592 -1.81 -63.77 71.76
CA SER A 592 -1.93 -64.30 70.39
C SER A 592 -3.11 -65.27 70.19
N ASN A 593 -3.88 -65.57 71.25
CA ASN A 593 -4.97 -66.55 71.29
C ASN A 593 -4.59 -67.91 70.70
N PRO A 594 -3.55 -68.58 71.24
CA PRO A 594 -3.02 -69.82 70.64
C PRO A 594 -3.90 -71.06 70.87
N CYS A 595 -4.87 -71.01 71.79
CA CYS A 595 -5.77 -72.13 72.07
C CYS A 595 -7.00 -72.10 71.16
N HIS A 596 -7.15 -73.15 70.35
CA HIS A 596 -8.23 -73.28 69.37
C HIS A 596 -9.44 -74.05 69.92
N ASN A 597 -10.52 -74.07 69.15
CA ASN A 597 -11.74 -74.85 69.40
C ASN A 597 -12.37 -74.61 70.79
N GLY A 598 -12.27 -73.39 71.31
CA GLY A 598 -12.82 -73.00 72.61
C GLY A 598 -12.00 -73.46 73.82
N GLY A 599 -10.73 -73.85 73.62
CA GLY A 599 -9.80 -74.10 74.72
C GLY A 599 -9.46 -72.82 75.49
N SER A 600 -9.32 -72.93 76.80
CA SER A 600 -8.90 -71.80 77.65
C SER A 600 -7.37 -71.71 77.70
N CYS A 601 -6.83 -70.53 77.41
CA CYS A 601 -5.39 -70.27 77.44
C CYS A 601 -4.95 -69.82 78.83
N LEU A 602 -3.92 -70.49 79.35
CA LEU A 602 -3.25 -70.10 80.59
C LEU A 602 -1.85 -69.62 80.26
N ASP A 603 -1.62 -68.34 80.55
CA ASP A 603 -0.33 -67.68 80.38
C ASP A 603 0.67 -68.24 81.40
N ARG A 604 1.88 -68.55 80.94
CA ARG A 604 3.01 -68.97 81.77
C ARG A 604 4.27 -68.34 81.20
N PHE A 605 5.28 -68.18 82.03
CA PHE A 605 6.52 -67.58 81.58
C PHE A 605 7.14 -68.33 80.38
N ASN A 606 7.27 -67.64 79.24
CA ASN A 606 7.85 -68.14 77.99
C ASN A 606 7.11 -69.35 77.39
N MET A 607 5.85 -69.61 77.80
CA MET A 607 5.05 -70.71 77.28
C MET A 607 3.56 -70.52 77.61
N PHE A 608 2.67 -70.99 76.75
CA PHE A 608 1.24 -71.07 77.09
C PHE A 608 0.81 -72.52 77.31
N VAL A 609 -0.24 -72.72 78.10
CA VAL A 609 -0.88 -74.02 78.26
C VAL A 609 -2.36 -73.89 77.90
N CYS A 610 -2.82 -74.74 76.96
CA CYS A 610 -4.23 -74.79 76.58
C CYS A 610 -4.98 -75.89 77.32
N GLU A 611 -6.10 -75.53 77.95
CA GLU A 611 -7.06 -76.48 78.50
C GLU A 611 -8.13 -76.81 77.46
N CYS A 612 -8.10 -78.04 76.93
CA CYS A 612 -8.92 -78.44 75.80
C CYS A 612 -10.31 -79.01 76.19
N PRO A 613 -11.37 -78.70 75.41
CA PRO A 613 -12.67 -79.37 75.53
C PRO A 613 -12.59 -80.88 75.18
N PRO A 614 -13.53 -81.72 75.65
CA PRO A 614 -13.42 -83.19 75.63
C PRO A 614 -13.26 -83.83 74.23
N ASP A 615 -13.71 -83.16 73.18
CA ASP A 615 -13.64 -83.64 71.79
C ASP A 615 -12.33 -83.28 71.07
N TYR A 616 -11.49 -82.46 71.70
CA TYR A 616 -10.25 -81.93 71.13
C TYR A 616 -9.02 -82.29 71.99
N THR A 617 -7.87 -82.38 71.34
CA THR A 617 -6.55 -82.70 71.94
C THR A 617 -5.44 -81.93 71.22
N GLY A 618 -4.21 -82.01 71.72
CA GLY A 618 -3.07 -81.26 71.21
C GLY A 618 -2.70 -80.09 72.13
N SER A 619 -1.49 -79.54 72.01
CA SER A 619 -1.00 -78.43 72.83
C SER A 619 -1.76 -77.12 72.60
N THR A 620 -2.46 -77.01 71.46
CA THR A 620 -3.30 -75.87 71.08
C THR A 620 -4.77 -76.27 70.87
N CYS A 621 -5.17 -77.49 71.28
CA CYS A 621 -6.52 -78.02 71.12
C CYS A 621 -7.01 -78.09 69.67
N ASP A 622 -6.10 -78.28 68.71
CA ASP A 622 -6.33 -78.29 67.27
C ASP A 622 -6.80 -79.65 66.73
N VAL A 623 -6.55 -80.75 67.46
CA VAL A 623 -6.82 -82.12 66.97
C VAL A 623 -8.18 -82.64 67.42
N ASN A 624 -9.11 -82.83 66.47
CA ASN A 624 -10.43 -83.45 66.70
C ASN A 624 -10.35 -85.00 66.69
N LYS A 625 -10.95 -85.65 67.70
CA LYS A 625 -10.87 -87.12 67.88
C LYS A 625 -11.62 -87.96 66.83
N GLN A 626 -12.50 -87.43 65.97
CA GLN A 626 -13.34 -88.23 65.05
C GLN A 626 -12.89 -88.28 63.56
N GLY A 627 -11.77 -87.66 63.17
CA GLY A 627 -11.38 -87.51 61.76
C GLY A 627 -10.48 -88.59 61.13
N ARG A 628 -10.77 -89.89 61.26
CA ARG A 628 -10.01 -90.96 60.55
C ARG A 628 -10.88 -91.79 59.60
N ARG A 629 -11.37 -91.18 58.50
CA ARG A 629 -11.82 -91.90 57.28
C ARG A 629 -11.88 -90.97 56.04
N GLN A 630 -10.86 -91.15 55.19
CA GLN A 630 -10.73 -90.86 53.75
C GLN A 630 -10.77 -89.41 53.20
N GLY A 631 -9.64 -89.02 52.62
CA GLY A 631 -9.51 -88.03 51.54
C GLY A 631 -8.22 -88.29 50.75
N VAL A 632 -8.35 -88.88 49.56
CA VAL A 632 -7.24 -89.08 48.59
C VAL A 632 -7.15 -87.83 47.69
N SER A 633 -5.92 -87.40 47.39
CA SER A 633 -5.57 -86.14 46.73
C SER A 633 -5.87 -86.11 45.22
N TRP A 634 -6.47 -85.01 44.76
CA TRP A 634 -7.00 -84.71 43.43
C TRP A 634 -5.94 -84.55 42.31
N LEU A 635 -4.66 -84.66 42.63
CA LEU A 635 -3.55 -84.46 41.68
C LEU A 635 -3.38 -85.60 40.65
N MET A 636 -3.89 -86.80 40.91
CA MET A 636 -3.71 -87.97 40.04
C MET A 636 -4.68 -88.06 38.84
N VAL A 637 -5.65 -87.14 38.72
CA VAL A 637 -6.65 -87.12 37.62
C VAL A 637 -6.37 -86.02 36.61
N VAL A 638 -5.78 -84.89 37.02
CA VAL A 638 -5.61 -83.70 36.17
C VAL A 638 -4.44 -83.85 35.18
N VAL A 639 -3.35 -84.51 35.59
CA VAL A 639 -2.13 -84.65 34.77
C VAL A 639 -2.33 -85.59 33.55
N PRO A 640 -3.02 -86.74 33.64
CA PRO A 640 -3.27 -87.60 32.48
C PRO A 640 -4.23 -86.97 31.45
N LEU A 641 -5.19 -86.15 31.89
CA LEU A 641 -6.15 -85.48 30.99
C LEU A 641 -5.51 -84.35 30.18
N LEU A 642 -4.59 -83.58 30.78
CA LEU A 642 -3.85 -82.52 30.08
C LEU A 642 -2.86 -83.10 29.04
N LEU A 643 -2.22 -84.23 29.35
CA LEU A 643 -1.34 -84.92 28.41
C LEU A 643 -2.14 -85.53 27.24
N LEU A 644 -3.35 -86.05 27.48
CA LEU A 644 -4.23 -86.56 26.43
C LEU A 644 -4.72 -85.42 25.50
N CYS A 645 -5.10 -84.26 26.05
CA CYS A 645 -5.49 -83.09 25.25
C CYS A 645 -4.35 -82.54 24.39
N ALA A 646 -3.12 -82.47 24.91
CA ALA A 646 -1.96 -82.04 24.14
C ALA A 646 -1.65 -83.00 22.97
N LEU A 647 -1.83 -84.31 23.18
CA LEU A 647 -1.59 -85.34 22.17
C LEU A 647 -2.63 -85.28 21.03
N VAL A 648 -3.91 -85.01 21.36
CA VAL A 648 -4.97 -84.79 20.37
C VAL A 648 -4.73 -83.51 19.55
N MET A 649 -4.29 -82.41 20.19
CA MET A 649 -3.95 -81.16 19.50
C MET A 649 -2.77 -81.33 18.52
N ALA A 650 -1.75 -82.11 18.90
CA ALA A 650 -0.63 -82.41 18.02
C ALA A 650 -1.04 -83.28 16.81
N ILE A 651 -1.96 -84.24 16.99
CA ILE A 651 -2.51 -85.05 15.89
C ILE A 651 -3.37 -84.19 14.95
N CYS A 652 -4.19 -83.26 15.47
CA CYS A 652 -4.95 -82.33 14.64
C CYS A 652 -4.06 -81.36 13.85
N LEU A 653 -2.99 -80.84 14.47
CA LEU A 653 -2.01 -79.96 13.80
C LEU A 653 -1.22 -80.68 12.70
N THR A 654 -0.82 -81.93 12.93
CA THR A 654 -0.16 -82.74 11.91
C THR A 654 -1.10 -83.10 10.75
N PHE A 655 -2.39 -83.35 11.01
CA PHE A 655 -3.40 -83.55 9.94
C PHE A 655 -3.69 -82.25 9.16
N MET A 656 -3.72 -81.09 9.81
CA MET A 656 -3.81 -79.76 9.18
C MET A 656 -2.59 -79.47 8.29
N VAL A 657 -1.37 -79.79 8.73
CA VAL A 657 -0.15 -79.61 7.93
C VAL A 657 -0.10 -80.58 6.72
N LEU A 658 -0.60 -81.81 6.87
CA LEU A 658 -0.68 -82.78 5.77
C LEU A 658 -1.78 -82.45 4.75
N THR A 659 -2.90 -81.85 5.18
CA THR A 659 -3.95 -81.35 4.27
C THR A 659 -3.57 -80.01 3.61
N ALA A 660 -2.81 -79.15 4.30
CA ALA A 660 -2.25 -77.93 3.72
C ALA A 660 -1.12 -78.19 2.70
N ARG A 661 -0.34 -79.28 2.86
CA ARG A 661 0.65 -79.73 1.88
C ARG A 661 0.04 -80.35 0.62
N LYS A 662 -1.23 -80.78 0.64
CA LYS A 662 -1.95 -81.32 -0.53
C LYS A 662 -2.80 -80.27 -1.28
N LYS A 663 -2.84 -79.02 -0.81
CA LYS A 663 -3.63 -77.92 -1.41
C LYS A 663 -2.77 -76.70 -1.84
N ARG A 664 -1.50 -76.93 -2.20
CA ARG A 664 -0.62 -75.95 -2.89
C ARG A 664 0.21 -76.60 -3.99
N GLN A 665 -0.44 -77.39 -4.84
CA GLN A 665 0.04 -77.76 -6.18
C GLN A 665 -1.02 -77.36 -7.21
N SER A 666 -1.27 -76.07 -7.33
CA SER A 666 -1.90 -75.43 -8.49
C SER A 666 -1.92 -73.92 -8.20
N GLU A 667 -1.56 -73.14 -9.21
CA GLU A 667 -1.54 -71.66 -9.25
C GLU A 667 -0.20 -71.03 -8.82
N GLY A 668 0.60 -70.74 -9.83
CA GLY A 668 1.75 -69.85 -9.76
C GLY A 668 1.47 -68.51 -10.46
N ALA A 669 2.16 -67.46 -9.99
CA ALA A 669 2.61 -66.24 -10.67
C ALA A 669 3.24 -65.35 -9.57
N TYR A 670 4.57 -65.22 -9.46
CA TYR A 670 5.50 -64.34 -10.19
C TYR A 670 5.28 -62.82 -9.95
N SER A 671 6.25 -62.18 -9.29
CA SER A 671 6.53 -60.73 -9.33
C SER A 671 7.97 -60.45 -8.83
N PRO A 672 8.72 -59.49 -9.39
CA PRO A 672 10.19 -59.53 -9.51
C PRO A 672 10.91 -58.47 -8.66
N SER A 673 11.97 -58.85 -7.94
CA SER A 673 13.11 -57.97 -7.57
C SER A 673 14.13 -58.71 -6.68
N ALA A 674 15.14 -59.34 -7.29
CA ALA A 674 16.50 -59.48 -6.75
C ALA A 674 17.35 -60.39 -7.66
N GLN A 675 18.49 -59.87 -8.13
CA GLN A 675 19.62 -60.55 -8.78
C GLN A 675 19.35 -61.06 -10.21
N GLU A 676 19.69 -60.36 -11.31
CA GLU A 676 20.93 -59.59 -11.58
C GLU A 676 22.19 -60.35 -11.13
N LEU A 677 22.42 -61.53 -11.73
CA LEU A 677 23.75 -62.12 -11.81
C LEU A 677 23.81 -63.15 -12.96
N ALA A 678 24.77 -62.93 -13.86
CA ALA A 678 25.18 -63.77 -15.01
C ALA A 678 24.37 -63.68 -16.30
N GLY A 679 24.67 -62.64 -17.09
CA GLY A 679 25.57 -62.82 -18.24
C GLY A 679 25.11 -63.68 -19.43
N ALA A 680 24.99 -62.97 -20.56
CA ALA A 680 25.35 -63.36 -21.92
C ALA A 680 24.25 -63.98 -22.83
N ARG A 681 23.89 -63.18 -23.85
CA ARG A 681 24.20 -63.42 -25.28
C ARG A 681 22.98 -63.43 -26.22
N LEU A 682 22.85 -62.28 -26.90
CA LEU A 682 22.58 -62.05 -28.34
C LEU A 682 21.29 -62.53 -29.03
N GLU A 683 20.74 -61.54 -29.76
CA GLU A 683 20.01 -61.59 -31.04
C GLU A 683 18.54 -61.99 -31.04
N MET A 684 17.70 -61.47 -31.93
CA MET A 684 17.61 -60.21 -32.69
C MET A 684 16.19 -60.27 -33.29
N ASP A 685 15.59 -59.10 -33.48
CA ASP A 685 14.78 -58.78 -34.66
C ASP A 685 13.24 -58.91 -34.63
N SER A 686 12.69 -57.98 -35.42
CA SER A 686 11.36 -57.95 -36.04
C SER A 686 10.18 -57.56 -35.14
N MET A 687 9.80 -56.28 -35.10
CA MET A 687 8.85 -55.68 -36.06
C MET A 687 7.61 -56.53 -36.32
N LEU A 688 6.45 -56.08 -35.84
CA LEU A 688 5.37 -55.58 -36.71
C LEU A 688 4.15 -55.17 -35.87
N LYS A 689 3.84 -53.88 -35.98
CA LYS A 689 2.63 -53.22 -35.51
C LYS A 689 1.70 -53.12 -36.72
N VAL A 690 0.52 -53.73 -36.69
CA VAL A 690 -0.62 -53.30 -37.52
C VAL A 690 -1.95 -53.63 -36.78
N PRO A 691 -2.84 -52.64 -36.58
CA PRO A 691 -4.21 -52.80 -36.06
C PRO A 691 -5.19 -52.84 -37.28
N PRO A 692 -6.50 -52.50 -37.23
CA PRO A 692 -7.50 -52.41 -36.16
C PRO A 692 -8.79 -53.20 -36.56
N GLU A 693 -9.91 -52.87 -35.89
CA GLU A 693 -11.31 -53.01 -36.38
C GLU A 693 -11.85 -54.45 -36.45
N GLU A 694 -13.11 -54.78 -36.20
CA GLU A 694 -14.34 -54.07 -35.86
C GLU A 694 -15.32 -55.19 -35.46
N ARG A 695 -16.26 -54.92 -34.57
CA ARG A 695 -17.51 -55.68 -34.53
C ARG A 695 -18.67 -54.69 -34.65
N LEU A 696 -19.19 -54.59 -35.86
CA LEU A 696 -20.61 -54.32 -36.08
C LEU A 696 -21.35 -55.67 -36.09
N ILE A 697 -22.56 -55.65 -35.55
CA ILE A 697 -23.79 -56.32 -36.01
C ILE A 697 -23.58 -57.50 -36.97
#